data_AF-A0A1Y4D8U5-F1
#
_entry.id   AF-A0A1Y4D8U5-F1
#
_cell.length_a   1.000
_cell.length_b   1.000
_cell.length_c   1.000
_cell.angle_alpha   90.00
_cell.angle_beta   90.00
_cell.angle_gamma   90.00
#
_symmetry.space_group_name_H-M   'P 1'
#
loop_
_entity.id
_entity.type
_entity.pdbx_description
1 polymer ?
#
loop_
_entity_poly.entity_id
_entity_poly.type
_entity_poly.pdbx_seq_one_letter_code
_entity_poly.pdbx_strand_id
1 'polypeptide(L)'
;MKRVLIISYCMACLANPMWAQQATIQEQPRVMTSYPFSDPNPVATPSNLYYPYFRFDGFAAKGVQKEWKTVVLENDYIRLSLFPEVGGKIWGAVDKTTGKEFVYDNSVAKFRDIAMRGPWTSGGIEFNFGIIGHAPSSSTPVDYLVKEKADGSVSCYIFSYEWVTRTAWTVEVNLPKDKGYFTTHTTWYNQSSLDQPYYQWMNAGYPVGKEAQFCYPGNRGIGHGGEVFAFPVDEQGRDIGWYEKNNFGGSKSYHILGYYNDYYGVYWHGEDFGSIHHADFDEKLGMKIFLWGLSREGAIWEDLLTDTDGQYIELQSGRMFNQPASGSGYTPYKHFAFAPQMTDEWTEYWYPVKGIQGVSKASRIGALHVTREAGNLKLAFSPLETLSTEVKLYNDGKLVETLPLSTKVLEPVYLTAPSIPEGKLKIIIGDDQLVYSDNPEDYQLKRPTTLPEDFDWDSAFGLYTEGEQWMNQKVLDKAERCLKASLEKEPCFAPALVRLASLYYREGRYAESLALSKKALAMDTYDGEANYLYALANRALGHLTEAKAAFSIASFSAEVRTAAYEQLGELFALEKDWKRVLHYAEKALTYNAMNLDARQLLAVAYRYLGDTEKAAEQIGQVLADLPLYHPVRFEQAWLEGRRTPEQLASFSSLIRNELPQETYLELAGWYERIGLADEALALLACAGDYPVALYRAAYLWHQQGREEKALAVLEQANAASPDFVFPFRPESMAALQWAAGASPSWKVDYYQGLILWANHQPAEALAKLEACAPTDYAPFYLSRAQLKQGAARLADLQRAEQINASWRVGLALLNEYTAAKDWQQAVETGKRYAKKYPHNYYIGLKYANALCEAGQYKACIALLDKLEVLPNEGAYAGRAIYRAANLFQAMEQIAKKQYRSAAKSIEASKEWPENLGVGKPYDDQIDTRVEDYLEAKVYAGKGNDVKAKELFGKVAQEAKKSFRFMSAELLSALSLRALGRTTEADAMVAAWTEQHPDSKPAQWCAAVYRGDWNAAERLLEERNNPTDTTPWETGYRDTDFDLIARLAAQLEQK
;
A
#
# COMPACT_ATOMS: atom_id res chain seq x y z
N MET A 1 -2.55 -24.22 -93.80
CA MET A 1 -2.28 -24.69 -92.42
C MET A 1 -1.81 -23.51 -91.60
N LYS A 2 -2.52 -23.25 -90.49
CA LYS A 2 -2.34 -22.16 -89.53
C LYS A 2 -1.14 -22.41 -88.61
N ARG A 3 -0.45 -21.35 -88.17
CA ARG A 3 -0.29 -21.01 -86.74
C ARG A 3 0.42 -19.64 -86.59
N VAL A 4 -0.32 -18.72 -85.99
CA VAL A 4 0.07 -17.37 -85.57
C VAL A 4 0.67 -17.50 -84.16
N LEU A 5 1.84 -16.88 -83.93
CA LEU A 5 2.43 -16.70 -82.61
C LEU A 5 1.71 -15.55 -81.89
N ILE A 6 1.23 -15.80 -80.68
CA ILE A 6 0.74 -14.78 -79.74
C ILE A 6 1.86 -14.58 -78.71
N ILE A 7 2.36 -13.35 -78.61
CA ILE A 7 3.27 -12.89 -77.55
C ILE A 7 2.40 -12.26 -76.46
N SER A 8 2.41 -12.87 -75.28
CA SER A 8 1.77 -12.31 -74.08
C SER A 8 2.78 -11.45 -73.32
N TYR A 9 2.42 -10.19 -73.10
CA TYR A 9 3.16 -9.21 -72.29
C TYR A 9 2.82 -9.44 -70.80
N CYS A 10 3.80 -9.83 -69.98
CA CYS A 10 3.66 -9.84 -68.52
C CYS A 10 4.02 -8.46 -67.97
N MET A 11 3.03 -7.74 -67.44
CA MET A 11 3.21 -6.54 -66.64
C MET A 11 3.77 -6.95 -65.26
N ALA A 12 5.01 -6.58 -64.97
CA ALA A 12 5.60 -6.71 -63.63
C ALA A 12 5.10 -5.55 -62.76
N CYS A 13 4.12 -5.81 -61.91
CA CYS A 13 3.82 -4.93 -60.78
C CYS A 13 4.96 -5.04 -59.76
N LEU A 14 5.77 -3.99 -59.66
CA LEU A 14 6.68 -3.77 -58.55
C LEU A 14 5.84 -3.51 -57.30
N ALA A 15 5.53 -4.57 -56.55
CA ALA A 15 5.06 -4.45 -55.18
C ALA A 15 6.25 -3.94 -54.34
N ASN A 16 6.25 -2.66 -53.98
CA ASN A 16 7.03 -2.20 -52.84
C ASN A 16 6.57 -3.03 -51.64
N PRO A 17 7.47 -3.69 -50.89
CA PRO A 17 7.08 -4.30 -49.64
C PRO A 17 6.68 -3.15 -48.71
N MET A 18 5.37 -2.92 -48.55
CA MET A 18 4.87 -2.20 -47.39
C MET A 18 5.31 -3.02 -46.19
N TRP A 19 6.37 -2.59 -45.50
CA TRP A 19 6.66 -3.10 -44.18
C TRP A 19 5.45 -2.73 -43.32
N ALA A 20 4.64 -3.73 -42.97
CA ALA A 20 3.52 -3.53 -42.08
C ALA A 20 4.06 -3.01 -40.74
N GLN A 21 3.43 -1.96 -40.19
CA GLN A 21 3.75 -1.50 -38.83
C GLN A 21 3.55 -2.69 -37.88
N GLN A 22 4.59 -3.04 -37.13
CA GLN A 22 4.60 -4.21 -36.26
C GLN A 22 5.04 -3.79 -34.87
N ALA A 23 4.20 -4.03 -33.87
CA ALA A 23 4.66 -3.99 -32.48
C ALA A 23 5.50 -5.24 -32.19
N THR A 24 6.51 -5.09 -31.37
CA THR A 24 7.46 -6.15 -31.00
C THR A 24 7.53 -6.28 -29.49
N ILE A 25 7.74 -7.51 -29.01
CA ILE A 25 7.95 -7.82 -27.60
C ILE A 25 9.19 -8.68 -27.44
N GLN A 26 10.06 -8.32 -26.50
CA GLN A 26 11.33 -9.01 -26.28
C GLN A 26 11.59 -9.18 -24.78
N GLU A 27 11.95 -10.40 -24.39
CA GLU A 27 12.54 -10.68 -23.07
C GLU A 27 14.06 -10.59 -23.19
N GLN A 28 14.68 -9.69 -22.42
CA GLN A 28 16.12 -9.49 -22.43
C GLN A 28 16.68 -9.12 -21.06
N PRO A 29 17.94 -9.47 -20.75
CA PRO A 29 18.61 -8.96 -19.57
C PRO A 29 18.97 -7.47 -19.73
N ARG A 30 18.73 -6.65 -18.70
CA ARG A 30 19.23 -5.28 -18.55
C ARG A 30 20.18 -5.22 -17.36
N VAL A 31 21.45 -4.91 -17.62
CA VAL A 31 22.42 -4.64 -16.54
C VAL A 31 22.21 -3.20 -16.05
N MET A 32 22.03 -3.05 -14.74
CA MET A 32 21.75 -1.75 -14.12
C MET A 32 22.44 -1.65 -12.77
N THR A 33 22.97 -0.46 -12.46
CA THR A 33 23.41 -0.14 -11.10
C THR A 33 22.23 -0.30 -10.16
N SER A 34 22.38 -1.14 -9.15
CA SER A 34 21.31 -1.49 -8.22
C SER A 34 21.83 -1.40 -6.79
N TYR A 35 21.03 -0.81 -5.90
CA TYR A 35 21.32 -0.72 -4.48
C TYR A 35 20.43 -1.74 -3.76
N PRO A 36 20.93 -2.97 -3.53
CA PRO A 36 20.10 -4.07 -3.06
C PRO A 36 19.61 -3.86 -1.63
N PHE A 37 18.59 -4.63 -1.28
CA PHE A 37 18.14 -4.82 0.10
C PHE A 37 18.65 -6.17 0.66
N SER A 38 18.50 -6.36 1.97
CA SER A 38 19.10 -7.47 2.74
C SER A 38 18.39 -8.80 2.54
N ASP A 39 18.84 -9.81 3.30
CA ASP A 39 18.11 -11.06 3.51
C ASP A 39 16.71 -10.82 4.11
N PRO A 40 15.71 -11.64 3.73
CA PRO A 40 14.37 -11.60 4.31
C PRO A 40 14.41 -11.95 5.81
N ASN A 41 13.47 -11.40 6.58
CA ASN A 41 13.36 -11.66 8.00
C ASN A 41 12.73 -13.04 8.27
N PRO A 42 13.45 -14.01 8.89
CA PRO A 42 12.92 -15.34 9.17
C PRO A 42 11.98 -15.38 10.38
N VAL A 43 11.83 -14.27 11.11
CA VAL A 43 10.98 -14.19 12.30
C VAL A 43 9.53 -13.96 11.87
N ALA A 44 8.65 -14.87 12.25
CA ALA A 44 7.22 -14.69 12.03
C ALA A 44 6.70 -13.55 12.92
N THR A 45 5.95 -12.63 12.30
CA THR A 45 5.31 -11.50 12.98
C THR A 45 3.82 -11.38 12.57
N PRO A 46 2.94 -12.32 12.97
CA PRO A 46 1.54 -12.34 12.53
C PRO A 46 0.72 -11.09 12.86
N SER A 47 1.13 -10.28 13.84
CA SER A 47 0.49 -8.99 14.14
C SER A 47 0.78 -7.90 13.09
N ASN A 48 1.73 -8.10 12.18
CA ASN A 48 2.02 -7.13 11.14
C ASN A 48 1.08 -7.29 9.95
N LEU A 49 0.67 -6.17 9.35
CA LEU A 49 -0.33 -6.12 8.28
C LEU A 49 0.13 -6.68 6.93
N TYR A 50 1.43 -6.95 6.79
CA TYR A 50 1.99 -7.65 5.62
C TYR A 50 2.10 -9.16 5.82
N TYR A 51 1.67 -9.73 6.96
CA TYR A 51 1.66 -11.19 7.12
C TYR A 51 0.65 -11.81 6.13
N PRO A 52 1.00 -12.86 5.38
CA PRO A 52 2.06 -13.87 5.63
C PRO A 52 3.40 -13.61 4.92
N TYR A 53 3.65 -12.44 4.37
CA TYR A 53 4.94 -12.12 3.76
C TYR A 53 6.03 -11.89 4.83
N PHE A 54 7.29 -12.06 4.44
CA PHE A 54 8.45 -11.63 5.23
C PHE A 54 8.89 -10.20 4.89
N ARG A 55 9.46 -9.49 5.87
CA ARG A 55 10.00 -8.13 5.72
C ARG A 55 11.49 -8.13 5.38
N PHE A 56 11.96 -7.10 4.69
CA PHE A 56 13.38 -6.80 4.50
C PHE A 56 13.71 -5.48 5.17
N ASP A 57 14.78 -5.46 5.96
CA ASP A 57 15.12 -4.30 6.80
C ASP A 57 16.43 -3.62 6.39
N GLY A 58 17.39 -4.33 5.78
CA GLY A 58 18.67 -3.74 5.43
C GLY A 58 18.69 -3.22 3.99
N PHE A 59 19.37 -2.09 3.76
CA PHE A 59 19.51 -1.46 2.46
C PHE A 59 20.96 -1.09 2.19
N ALA A 60 21.39 -1.20 0.94
CA ALA A 60 22.74 -0.84 0.55
C ALA A 60 22.86 0.66 0.24
N ALA A 61 23.89 1.29 0.81
CA ALA A 61 24.30 2.64 0.47
C ALA A 61 25.11 2.71 -0.84
N LYS A 62 25.67 1.58 -1.28
CA LYS A 62 26.50 1.50 -2.49
C LYS A 62 25.86 0.61 -3.54
N GLY A 63 25.89 1.06 -4.79
CA GLY A 63 25.37 0.32 -5.93
C GLY A 63 26.30 -0.80 -6.38
N VAL A 64 25.70 -1.86 -6.92
CA VAL A 64 26.38 -2.97 -7.61
C VAL A 64 25.77 -3.13 -9.00
N GLN A 65 26.54 -3.62 -9.96
CA GLN A 65 25.96 -3.99 -11.26
C GLN A 65 25.14 -5.27 -11.09
N LYS A 66 23.83 -5.20 -11.37
CA LYS A 66 22.92 -6.34 -11.33
C LYS A 66 22.25 -6.48 -12.68
N GLU A 67 22.17 -7.71 -13.15
CA GLU A 67 21.36 -8.08 -14.30
C GLU A 67 19.91 -8.30 -13.85
N TRP A 68 18.97 -7.63 -14.52
CA TRP A 68 17.53 -7.78 -14.31
C TRP A 68 16.89 -8.33 -15.57
N LYS A 69 15.90 -9.20 -15.39
CA LYS A 69 15.04 -9.57 -16.50
C LYS A 69 14.10 -8.41 -16.85
N THR A 70 14.12 -8.02 -18.12
CA THR A 70 13.31 -6.93 -18.64
C THR A 70 12.46 -7.42 -19.82
N VAL A 71 11.19 -7.04 -19.82
CA VAL A 71 10.30 -7.19 -20.98
C VAL A 71 10.21 -5.83 -21.66
N VAL A 72 10.54 -5.75 -22.95
CA VAL A 72 10.43 -4.51 -23.74
C VAL A 72 9.33 -4.66 -24.76
N LEU A 73 8.40 -3.70 -24.78
CA LEU A 73 7.36 -3.57 -25.80
C LEU A 73 7.68 -2.33 -26.63
N GLU A 74 7.61 -2.46 -27.95
CA GLU A 74 7.95 -1.35 -28.86
C GLU A 74 7.09 -1.37 -30.13
N ASN A 75 6.57 -0.21 -30.53
CA ASN A 75 5.97 0.05 -31.84
C ASN A 75 6.69 1.25 -32.50
N ASP A 76 6.14 1.86 -33.55
CA ASP A 76 6.78 2.99 -34.23
C ASP A 76 6.91 4.25 -33.35
N TYR A 77 6.06 4.39 -32.31
CA TYR A 77 5.87 5.63 -31.54
C TYR A 77 6.31 5.51 -30.08
N ILE A 78 6.10 4.36 -29.44
CA ILE A 78 6.34 4.14 -28.01
C ILE A 78 7.28 2.98 -27.83
N ARG A 79 8.20 3.13 -26.87
CA ARG A 79 8.94 2.03 -26.25
C ARG A 79 8.72 2.08 -24.74
N LEU A 80 8.32 0.96 -24.15
CA LEU A 80 8.20 0.81 -22.71
C LEU A 80 8.89 -0.46 -22.23
N SER A 81 9.36 -0.44 -20.98
CA SER A 81 10.01 -1.59 -20.36
C SER A 81 9.32 -1.99 -19.05
N LEU A 82 9.31 -3.28 -18.74
CA LEU A 82 8.73 -3.85 -17.53
C LEU A 82 9.72 -4.76 -16.83
N PHE A 83 9.66 -4.80 -15.51
CA PHE A 83 10.57 -5.60 -14.66
C PHE A 83 9.77 -6.65 -13.88
N PRO A 84 9.59 -7.88 -14.43
CA PRO A 84 8.88 -8.95 -13.74
C PRO A 84 9.47 -9.34 -12.38
N GLU A 85 10.76 -9.09 -12.15
CA GLU A 85 11.45 -9.37 -10.88
C GLU A 85 11.23 -8.27 -9.82
N VAL A 86 10.59 -7.16 -10.20
CA VAL A 86 10.30 -6.00 -9.34
C VAL A 86 8.79 -5.68 -9.45
N GLY A 87 7.95 -6.59 -8.95
CA GLY A 87 6.50 -6.44 -8.93
C GLY A 87 5.80 -6.43 -10.29
N GLY A 88 6.51 -6.67 -11.38
CA GLY A 88 5.99 -6.48 -12.74
C GLY A 88 5.89 -5.02 -13.17
N LYS A 89 6.47 -4.11 -12.38
CA LYS A 89 6.44 -2.66 -12.56
C LYS A 89 6.77 -2.28 -14.01
N ILE A 90 5.99 -1.38 -14.60
CA ILE A 90 6.41 -0.69 -15.83
C ILE A 90 7.52 0.25 -15.40
N TRP A 91 8.74 0.02 -15.86
CA TRP A 91 9.92 0.73 -15.40
C TRP A 91 10.02 2.15 -15.96
N GLY A 92 9.58 2.35 -17.20
CA GLY A 92 9.59 3.63 -17.89
C GLY A 92 9.02 3.53 -19.30
N ALA A 93 8.64 4.67 -19.88
CA ALA A 93 8.07 4.75 -21.22
C ALA A 93 8.53 6.01 -21.96
N VAL A 94 8.91 5.84 -23.22
CA VAL A 94 9.53 6.86 -24.08
C VAL A 94 8.70 7.07 -25.34
N ASP A 95 8.49 8.33 -25.70
CA ASP A 95 8.03 8.73 -27.04
C ASP A 95 9.21 8.68 -28.01
N LYS A 96 9.23 7.68 -28.89
CA LYS A 96 10.30 7.48 -29.89
C LYS A 96 10.41 8.62 -30.89
N THR A 97 9.35 9.40 -31.07
CA THR A 97 9.35 10.51 -32.04
C THR A 97 10.07 11.75 -31.51
N THR A 98 10.24 11.86 -30.19
CA THR A 98 10.95 12.96 -29.52
C THR A 98 12.18 12.49 -28.73
N GLY A 99 12.24 11.21 -28.38
CA GLY A 99 13.24 10.64 -27.49
C GLY A 99 13.00 10.97 -26.01
N LYS A 100 11.86 11.57 -25.66
CA LYS A 100 11.54 12.02 -24.30
C LYS A 100 10.75 10.97 -23.52
N GLU A 101 10.99 10.92 -22.22
CA GLU A 101 10.23 10.10 -21.28
C GLU A 101 8.91 10.78 -20.93
N PHE A 102 7.80 10.04 -21.08
CA PHE A 102 6.49 10.47 -20.58
C PHE A 102 6.07 9.66 -19.34
N VAL A 103 6.82 8.61 -19.01
CA VAL A 103 6.83 7.94 -17.70
C VAL A 103 8.30 7.86 -17.28
N TYR A 104 8.60 8.32 -16.07
CA TYR A 104 9.98 8.45 -15.55
C TYR A 104 10.72 7.10 -15.56
N ASP A 105 11.85 7.01 -16.27
CA ASP A 105 12.76 5.85 -16.26
C ASP A 105 13.93 6.15 -15.32
N ASN A 106 14.01 5.42 -14.20
CA ASN A 106 15.17 5.53 -13.32
C ASN A 106 16.33 4.70 -13.88
N SER A 107 17.49 5.32 -14.09
CA SER A 107 18.68 4.63 -14.60
C SER A 107 19.29 3.67 -13.57
N VAL A 108 18.82 3.69 -12.32
CA VAL A 108 19.26 2.81 -11.23
C VAL A 108 18.08 2.16 -10.49
N ALA A 109 18.26 0.93 -10.01
CA ALA A 109 17.33 0.32 -9.04
C ALA A 109 17.82 0.59 -7.61
N LYS A 110 17.48 1.76 -7.06
CA LYS A 110 17.88 2.14 -5.70
C LYS A 110 16.76 1.85 -4.70
N PHE A 111 16.84 0.73 -3.97
CA PHE A 111 15.79 0.33 -3.03
C PHE A 111 15.90 1.06 -1.68
N ARG A 112 14.77 1.52 -1.14
CA ARG A 112 14.64 2.15 0.20
C ARG A 112 13.44 1.62 0.98
N ASP A 113 13.42 1.86 2.29
CA ASP A 113 12.38 1.44 3.26
C ASP A 113 11.11 2.29 3.10
N ILE A 114 10.32 2.05 2.05
CA ILE A 114 9.07 2.77 1.77
C ILE A 114 7.88 1.80 1.66
N ALA A 115 8.06 0.63 1.07
CA ALA A 115 6.98 -0.34 0.91
C ALA A 115 6.61 -1.05 2.21
N MET A 116 5.44 -1.70 2.23
CA MET A 116 4.95 -2.46 3.40
C MET A 116 5.99 -3.45 3.96
N ARG A 117 6.79 -4.05 3.07
CA ARG A 117 7.83 -5.02 3.40
C ARG A 117 9.24 -4.43 3.45
N GLY A 118 9.38 -3.12 3.30
CA GLY A 118 10.65 -2.42 3.18
C GLY A 118 10.91 -1.92 1.76
N PRO A 119 11.40 -2.78 0.85
CA PRO A 119 12.03 -2.34 -0.39
C PRO A 119 11.04 -1.74 -1.38
N TRP A 120 11.39 -0.57 -1.89
CA TRP A 120 10.69 0.14 -2.96
C TRP A 120 11.67 0.96 -3.80
N THR A 121 11.34 1.22 -5.08
CA THR A 121 12.13 2.04 -6.02
C THR A 121 11.25 3.12 -6.66
N SER A 122 11.84 4.29 -6.95
CA SER A 122 11.12 5.39 -7.62
C SER A 122 10.90 5.17 -9.12
N GLY A 123 10.06 6.02 -9.72
CA GLY A 123 9.80 6.02 -11.16
C GLY A 123 8.75 5.02 -11.62
N GLY A 124 8.54 4.92 -12.93
CA GLY A 124 7.70 3.90 -13.55
C GLY A 124 6.22 3.95 -13.17
N ILE A 125 5.50 2.84 -13.37
CA ILE A 125 4.12 2.62 -12.92
C ILE A 125 4.08 1.39 -12.03
N GLU A 126 3.80 1.59 -10.76
CA GLU A 126 3.62 0.57 -9.73
C GLU A 126 2.14 0.19 -9.59
N PHE A 127 1.86 -1.11 -9.45
CA PHE A 127 0.51 -1.65 -9.30
C PHE A 127 0.23 -1.99 -7.84
N ASN A 128 -0.70 -1.27 -7.20
CA ASN A 128 -1.05 -1.49 -5.80
C ASN A 128 -2.45 -2.09 -5.66
N PHE A 129 -2.52 -3.24 -4.98
CA PHE A 129 -3.74 -3.96 -4.63
C PHE A 129 -3.66 -4.39 -3.16
N GLY A 130 -4.80 -4.53 -2.49
CA GLY A 130 -4.86 -5.09 -1.14
C GLY A 130 -5.46 -4.13 -0.12
N ILE A 131 -4.64 -3.65 0.83
CA ILE A 131 -5.09 -2.80 1.95
C ILE A 131 -4.51 -1.38 1.96
N ILE A 132 -3.37 -1.15 1.28
CA ILE A 132 -2.70 0.16 1.18
C ILE A 132 -1.67 0.13 0.03
N GLY A 133 -1.14 1.31 -0.32
CA GLY A 133 -0.11 1.49 -1.35
C GLY A 133 1.25 0.90 -0.97
N HIS A 134 2.11 0.80 -1.96
CA HIS A 134 3.41 0.11 -1.90
C HIS A 134 3.26 -1.33 -1.40
N ALA A 135 2.43 -2.07 -2.14
CA ALA A 135 1.94 -3.40 -1.81
C ALA A 135 3.07 -4.42 -1.57
N PRO A 136 2.78 -5.56 -0.91
CA PRO A 136 3.77 -6.59 -0.62
C PRO A 136 4.52 -7.14 -1.86
N SER A 137 3.91 -7.06 -3.04
CA SER A 137 4.49 -7.55 -4.30
C SER A 137 5.41 -6.54 -4.99
N SER A 138 5.46 -5.27 -4.58
CA SER A 138 6.07 -4.16 -5.35
C SER A 138 7.52 -4.35 -5.76
N SER A 139 8.31 -5.12 -5.00
CA SER A 139 9.77 -5.24 -5.19
C SER A 139 10.25 -6.68 -5.33
N THR A 140 9.34 -7.62 -5.55
CA THR A 140 9.63 -9.06 -5.61
C THR A 140 9.11 -9.67 -6.91
N PRO A 141 9.61 -10.84 -7.33
CA PRO A 141 9.14 -11.48 -8.55
C PRO A 141 7.63 -11.76 -8.56
N VAL A 142 7.03 -11.60 -9.75
CA VAL A 142 5.63 -11.93 -10.05
C VAL A 142 5.54 -12.89 -11.25
N ASP A 143 4.38 -13.49 -11.44
CA ASP A 143 4.13 -14.34 -12.60
C ASP A 143 3.91 -13.46 -13.82
N TYR A 144 4.49 -13.82 -14.96
CA TYR A 144 4.32 -13.06 -16.20
C TYR A 144 4.35 -13.94 -17.45
N LEU A 145 3.70 -13.44 -18.52
CA LEU A 145 3.66 -14.07 -19.83
C LEU A 145 3.61 -13.00 -20.92
N VAL A 146 4.41 -13.17 -21.97
CA VAL A 146 4.41 -12.31 -23.15
C VAL A 146 3.61 -12.94 -24.30
N LYS A 147 2.90 -12.14 -25.09
CA LYS A 147 2.07 -12.62 -26.20
C LYS A 147 2.03 -11.62 -27.35
N GLU A 148 2.19 -12.11 -28.58
CA GLU A 148 1.81 -11.38 -29.80
C GLU A 148 0.35 -11.72 -30.14
N LYS A 149 -0.48 -10.70 -30.40
CA LYS A 149 -1.91 -10.87 -30.69
C LYS A 149 -2.19 -10.87 -32.19
N ALA A 150 -3.34 -11.43 -32.56
CA ALA A 150 -3.77 -11.54 -33.95
C ALA A 150 -3.99 -10.18 -34.64
N ASP A 151 -4.30 -9.13 -33.88
CA ASP A 151 -4.41 -7.75 -34.38
C ASP A 151 -3.04 -7.08 -34.63
N GLY A 152 -1.95 -7.73 -34.22
CA GLY A 152 -0.57 -7.27 -34.30
C GLY A 152 -0.10 -6.42 -33.13
N SER A 153 -0.95 -6.23 -32.10
CA SER A 153 -0.52 -5.70 -30.80
C SER A 153 0.31 -6.73 -30.03
N VAL A 154 1.05 -6.27 -29.04
CA VAL A 154 1.82 -7.12 -28.12
C VAL A 154 1.44 -6.86 -26.68
N SER A 155 1.49 -7.89 -25.85
CA SER A 155 1.10 -7.80 -24.44
C SER A 155 2.06 -8.50 -23.50
N CYS A 156 2.28 -7.90 -22.34
CA CYS A 156 2.82 -8.57 -21.16
C CYS A 156 1.70 -8.71 -20.12
N TYR A 157 1.30 -9.94 -19.83
CA TYR A 157 0.39 -10.26 -18.75
C TYR A 157 1.18 -10.45 -17.47
N ILE A 158 0.72 -9.84 -16.39
CA ILE A 158 1.32 -9.94 -15.06
C ILE A 158 0.26 -10.43 -14.10
N PHE A 159 0.59 -11.40 -13.28
CA PHE A 159 -0.34 -12.01 -12.33
C PHE A 159 0.29 -12.10 -10.93
N SER A 160 -0.51 -11.83 -9.91
CA SER A 160 -0.13 -12.08 -8.53
C SER A 160 -1.34 -12.37 -7.64
N TYR A 161 -1.08 -13.14 -6.58
CA TYR A 161 -1.95 -13.22 -5.42
C TYR A 161 -1.54 -12.15 -4.42
N GLU A 162 -2.50 -11.42 -3.86
CA GLU A 162 -2.32 -10.61 -2.67
C GLU A 162 -2.69 -11.46 -1.45
N TRP A 163 -1.69 -12.05 -0.79
CA TRP A 163 -1.90 -12.99 0.32
C TRP A 163 -2.49 -12.37 1.59
N VAL A 164 -2.38 -11.05 1.80
CA VAL A 164 -3.00 -10.35 2.92
C VAL A 164 -4.53 -10.39 2.78
N THR A 165 -5.07 -10.25 1.58
CA THR A 165 -6.52 -10.26 1.31
C THR A 165 -6.99 -11.56 0.64
N ARG A 166 -6.08 -12.45 0.24
CA ARG A 166 -6.33 -13.65 -0.58
C ARG A 166 -7.13 -13.31 -1.85
N THR A 167 -6.83 -12.17 -2.45
CA THR A 167 -7.36 -11.77 -3.76
C THR A 167 -6.33 -12.05 -4.85
N ALA A 168 -6.76 -12.13 -6.10
CA ALA A 168 -5.85 -12.34 -7.23
C ALA A 168 -6.10 -11.28 -8.31
N TRP A 169 -5.04 -10.73 -8.88
CA TRP A 169 -5.13 -9.72 -9.92
C TRP A 169 -4.27 -10.08 -11.13
N THR A 170 -4.74 -9.67 -12.30
CA THR A 170 -4.01 -9.69 -13.57
C THR A 170 -3.96 -8.28 -14.12
N VAL A 171 -2.78 -7.83 -14.53
CA VAL A 171 -2.61 -6.60 -15.32
C VAL A 171 -2.05 -7.00 -16.67
N GLU A 172 -2.81 -6.74 -17.73
CA GLU A 172 -2.32 -6.79 -19.09
C GLU A 172 -1.78 -5.42 -19.48
N VAL A 173 -0.48 -5.36 -19.77
CA VAL A 173 0.14 -4.20 -20.40
C VAL A 173 0.17 -4.44 -21.91
N ASN A 174 -0.71 -3.75 -22.65
CA ASN A 174 -0.86 -3.92 -24.10
C ASN A 174 -0.33 -2.70 -24.86
N LEU A 175 0.45 -2.97 -25.92
CA LEU A 175 0.90 -1.96 -26.88
C LEU A 175 0.34 -2.27 -28.27
N PRO A 176 -0.65 -1.50 -28.75
CA PRO A 176 -1.13 -1.59 -30.12
C PRO A 176 -0.04 -1.25 -31.14
N LYS A 177 -0.09 -1.83 -32.34
CA LYS A 177 0.92 -1.59 -33.40
C LYS A 177 0.90 -0.19 -34.00
N ASP A 178 -0.25 0.48 -33.96
CA ASP A 178 -0.54 1.69 -34.73
C ASP A 178 -1.08 2.85 -33.87
N LYS A 179 -0.90 2.77 -32.54
CA LYS A 179 -1.37 3.78 -31.59
C LYS A 179 -0.22 4.45 -30.85
N GLY A 180 -0.43 5.71 -30.48
CA GLY A 180 0.44 6.54 -29.65
C GLY A 180 0.16 6.39 -28.15
N TYR A 181 -0.39 5.27 -27.71
CA TYR A 181 -0.64 4.95 -26.30
C TYR A 181 -0.33 3.46 -26.02
N PHE A 182 -0.14 3.13 -24.74
CA PHE A 182 -0.30 1.76 -24.25
C PHE A 182 -1.42 1.72 -23.21
N THR A 183 -1.93 0.53 -22.91
CA THR A 183 -2.99 0.35 -21.90
C THR A 183 -2.55 -0.56 -20.77
N THR A 184 -3.14 -0.36 -19.60
CA THR A 184 -3.18 -1.32 -18.50
C THR A 184 -4.63 -1.79 -18.34
N HIS A 185 -4.92 -3.00 -18.82
CA HIS A 185 -6.20 -3.66 -18.57
C HIS A 185 -6.08 -4.53 -17.32
N THR A 186 -6.86 -4.23 -16.29
CA THR A 186 -6.79 -4.93 -15.00
C THR A 186 -8.02 -5.80 -14.82
N THR A 187 -7.81 -7.03 -14.34
CA THR A 187 -8.86 -7.88 -13.78
C THR A 187 -8.49 -8.21 -12.34
N TRP A 188 -9.31 -7.83 -11.37
CA TRP A 188 -9.12 -8.13 -9.96
C TRP A 188 -10.27 -9.01 -9.46
N TYR A 189 -9.94 -10.08 -8.74
CA TYR A 189 -10.89 -11.07 -8.29
C TYR A 189 -10.74 -11.38 -6.80
N ASN A 190 -11.84 -11.26 -6.06
CA ASN A 190 -11.90 -11.73 -4.68
C ASN A 190 -12.21 -13.24 -4.63
N GLN A 191 -11.15 -14.05 -4.53
CA GLN A 191 -11.26 -15.51 -4.42
C GLN A 191 -11.73 -15.99 -3.04
N SER A 192 -11.74 -15.11 -2.05
CA SER A 192 -12.15 -15.51 -0.72
C SER A 192 -13.68 -15.62 -0.64
N SER A 193 -14.15 -16.50 0.26
CA SER A 193 -15.58 -16.66 0.54
C SER A 193 -16.15 -15.54 1.42
N LEU A 194 -15.40 -14.45 1.63
CA LEU A 194 -15.81 -13.30 2.41
C LEU A 194 -15.49 -12.03 1.64
N ASP A 195 -16.03 -10.91 2.09
CA ASP A 195 -15.62 -9.61 1.60
C ASP A 195 -14.13 -9.35 1.94
N GLN A 196 -13.44 -8.43 1.27
CA GLN A 196 -12.05 -8.05 1.59
C GLN A 196 -11.86 -6.54 1.48
N PRO A 197 -10.85 -5.93 2.09
CA PRO A 197 -10.50 -4.54 1.80
C PRO A 197 -10.36 -4.30 0.28
N TYR A 198 -11.00 -3.24 -0.25
CA TYR A 198 -11.01 -2.90 -1.67
C TYR A 198 -10.03 -1.76 -2.02
N TYR A 199 -8.76 -1.89 -1.67
CA TYR A 199 -7.76 -0.87 -2.05
C TYR A 199 -7.10 -1.17 -3.39
N GLN A 200 -7.25 -0.25 -4.36
CA GLN A 200 -6.53 -0.30 -5.63
C GLN A 200 -6.10 1.10 -6.11
N TRP A 201 -4.80 1.25 -6.38
CA TRP A 201 -4.19 2.45 -6.95
C TRP A 201 -3.05 2.10 -7.91
N MET A 202 -2.97 2.76 -9.08
CA MET A 202 -1.75 2.78 -9.89
C MET A 202 -0.93 4.01 -9.52
N ASN A 203 0.33 3.82 -9.15
CA ASN A 203 1.23 4.91 -8.83
C ASN A 203 2.22 5.13 -9.98
N ALA A 204 2.10 6.24 -10.70
CA ALA A 204 2.97 6.55 -11.83
C ALA A 204 3.92 7.71 -11.50
N GLY A 205 5.22 7.50 -11.73
CA GLY A 205 6.26 8.50 -11.63
C GLY A 205 6.46 9.26 -12.93
N TYR A 206 6.57 10.59 -12.84
CA TYR A 206 6.83 11.48 -13.98
C TYR A 206 8.01 12.39 -13.67
N PRO A 207 8.83 12.76 -14.66
CA PRO A 207 9.84 13.80 -14.47
C PRO A 207 9.21 15.09 -13.96
N VAL A 208 9.88 15.80 -13.04
CA VAL A 208 9.46 17.16 -12.68
C VAL A 208 9.50 18.06 -13.91
N GLY A 209 10.58 17.97 -14.72
CA GLY A 209 10.74 18.76 -15.95
C GLY A 209 10.83 20.27 -15.70
N LYS A 210 10.63 21.08 -16.77
CA LYS A 210 10.65 22.55 -16.69
C LYS A 210 9.24 23.13 -16.83
N GLU A 211 8.89 24.04 -15.92
CA GLU A 211 7.58 24.73 -15.92
C GLU A 211 6.44 23.70 -15.94
N ALA A 212 6.46 22.78 -14.96
CA ALA A 212 5.52 21.67 -14.87
C ALA A 212 4.17 22.14 -14.36
N GLN A 213 3.16 22.01 -15.21
CA GLN A 213 1.76 22.25 -14.87
C GLN A 213 1.03 20.92 -14.68
N PHE A 214 0.34 20.76 -13.56
CA PHE A 214 -0.56 19.63 -13.34
C PHE A 214 -1.85 19.83 -14.15
N CYS A 215 -2.08 18.98 -15.13
CA CYS A 215 -3.31 18.95 -15.92
C CYS A 215 -4.38 18.13 -15.18
N TYR A 216 -4.94 18.71 -14.13
CA TYR A 216 -5.90 18.06 -13.23
C TYR A 216 -7.20 18.88 -13.14
N PRO A 217 -8.23 18.55 -13.95
CA PRO A 217 -9.53 19.21 -13.81
C PRO A 217 -10.18 18.92 -12.45
N GLY A 218 -10.35 19.96 -11.65
CA GLY A 218 -11.02 19.89 -10.35
C GLY A 218 -11.07 21.27 -9.68
N ASN A 219 -11.96 21.43 -8.71
CA ASN A 219 -12.13 22.70 -7.98
C ASN A 219 -11.85 22.59 -6.47
N ARG A 220 -11.48 21.40 -6.00
CA ARG A 220 -11.16 21.10 -4.60
C ARG A 220 -10.30 19.85 -4.52
N GLY A 221 -9.64 19.67 -3.38
CA GLY A 221 -8.98 18.42 -3.05
C GLY A 221 -9.33 17.94 -1.64
N ILE A 222 -8.95 16.70 -1.35
CA ILE A 222 -9.02 16.11 -0.01
C ILE A 222 -7.67 15.54 0.43
N GLY A 223 -7.39 15.65 1.74
CA GLY A 223 -6.27 14.99 2.40
C GLY A 223 -6.53 13.50 2.63
N HIS A 224 -5.54 12.82 3.22
CA HIS A 224 -5.69 11.41 3.61
C HIS A 224 -6.85 11.21 4.59
N GLY A 225 -7.02 12.11 5.57
CA GLY A 225 -8.11 12.08 6.52
C GLY A 225 -9.45 12.57 5.96
N GLY A 226 -9.52 12.93 4.67
CA GLY A 226 -10.71 13.48 4.02
C GLY A 226 -10.90 14.99 4.24
N GLU A 227 -9.88 15.70 4.71
CA GLU A 227 -9.90 17.15 4.94
C GLU A 227 -9.99 17.90 3.61
N VAL A 228 -11.00 18.75 3.45
CA VAL A 228 -11.28 19.46 2.19
C VAL A 228 -10.45 20.74 2.10
N PHE A 229 -9.87 21.02 0.92
CA PHE A 229 -9.16 22.26 0.59
C PHE A 229 -9.44 22.74 -0.84
N ALA A 230 -9.16 24.01 -1.14
CA ALA A 230 -9.34 24.59 -2.47
C ALA A 230 -8.23 24.17 -3.46
N PHE A 231 -8.61 23.92 -4.72
CA PHE A 231 -7.68 23.57 -5.80
C PHE A 231 -8.16 24.19 -7.13
N PRO A 232 -7.28 24.64 -8.04
CA PRO A 232 -5.82 24.67 -7.95
C PRO A 232 -5.26 25.86 -7.18
N VAL A 233 -6.10 26.82 -6.77
CA VAL A 233 -5.68 27.96 -5.95
C VAL A 233 -6.08 27.71 -4.51
N ASP A 234 -5.10 27.68 -3.62
CA ASP A 234 -5.33 27.43 -2.19
C ASP A 234 -5.81 28.68 -1.43
N GLU A 235 -6.09 28.52 -0.13
CA GLU A 235 -6.63 29.58 0.71
C GLU A 235 -5.64 30.74 0.96
N GLN A 236 -4.37 30.57 0.58
CA GLN A 236 -3.35 31.63 0.62
C GLN A 236 -3.15 32.31 -0.75
N GLY A 237 -3.93 31.92 -1.76
CA GLY A 237 -3.84 32.47 -3.12
C GLY A 237 -2.68 31.91 -3.94
N ARG A 238 -2.08 30.79 -3.51
CA ARG A 238 -1.02 30.11 -4.28
C ARG A 238 -1.67 29.16 -5.27
N ASP A 239 -1.20 29.18 -6.50
CA ASP A 239 -1.66 28.30 -7.56
C ASP A 239 -0.88 26.98 -7.53
N ILE A 240 -1.30 26.08 -6.64
CA ILE A 240 -0.69 24.76 -6.40
C ILE A 240 -0.89 23.78 -7.56
N GLY A 241 -1.54 24.20 -8.65
CA GLY A 241 -1.57 23.50 -9.94
C GLY A 241 -0.22 23.53 -10.69
N TRP A 242 0.78 24.25 -10.19
CA TRP A 242 2.14 24.30 -10.74
C TRP A 242 3.17 23.76 -9.74
N TYR A 243 4.09 22.93 -10.20
CA TYR A 243 5.09 22.31 -9.34
C TYR A 243 5.91 23.35 -8.54
N GLU A 244 6.42 24.38 -9.20
CA GLU A 244 7.27 25.40 -8.57
C GLU A 244 6.55 26.26 -7.53
N LYS A 245 5.21 26.33 -7.59
CA LYS A 245 4.39 27.08 -6.64
C LYS A 245 4.07 26.28 -5.36
N ASN A 246 4.52 25.02 -5.28
CA ASN A 246 4.43 24.18 -4.09
C ASN A 246 5.64 24.34 -3.14
N ASN A 247 6.44 25.40 -3.31
CA ASN A 247 7.66 25.70 -2.55
C ASN A 247 7.39 26.23 -1.13
N PHE A 248 6.66 25.45 -0.32
CA PHE A 248 6.33 25.75 1.08
C PHE A 248 6.00 24.45 1.82
N GLY A 249 6.13 24.42 3.15
CA GLY A 249 5.72 23.25 3.93
C GLY A 249 6.55 21.98 3.64
N GLY A 250 6.06 20.83 4.12
CA GLY A 250 6.59 19.50 3.76
C GLY A 250 6.02 18.96 2.45
N SER A 251 6.20 17.65 2.20
CA SER A 251 5.65 16.90 1.06
C SER A 251 4.14 17.08 0.90
N LYS A 252 3.63 16.97 -0.33
CA LYS A 252 2.22 17.15 -0.67
C LYS A 252 1.56 15.84 -1.06
N SER A 253 0.29 15.73 -0.72
CA SER A 253 -0.58 14.63 -1.10
C SER A 253 -1.97 15.21 -1.35
N TYR A 254 -2.27 15.52 -2.62
CA TYR A 254 -3.51 16.17 -3.03
C TYR A 254 -4.38 15.18 -3.78
N HIS A 255 -5.53 14.81 -3.23
CA HIS A 255 -6.52 14.01 -3.95
C HIS A 255 -7.53 14.95 -4.59
N ILE A 256 -7.51 15.08 -5.91
CA ILE A 256 -8.27 16.10 -6.64
C ILE A 256 -9.66 15.58 -7.00
N LEU A 257 -10.69 16.42 -6.78
CA LEU A 257 -12.07 16.10 -7.14
C LEU A 257 -12.90 17.37 -7.42
N GLY A 258 -14.21 17.19 -7.50
CA GLY A 258 -15.19 18.26 -7.66
C GLY A 258 -15.73 18.38 -9.07
N TYR A 259 -15.06 17.81 -10.07
CA TYR A 259 -15.49 17.74 -11.47
C TYR A 259 -15.72 16.28 -11.93
N TYR A 260 -16.65 16.09 -12.87
CA TYR A 260 -16.78 14.85 -13.64
C TYR A 260 -15.64 14.82 -14.67
N ASN A 261 -14.56 14.13 -14.31
CA ASN A 261 -13.28 14.18 -15.01
C ASN A 261 -12.66 12.79 -15.18
N ASP A 262 -12.23 12.47 -16.38
CA ASP A 262 -11.78 11.16 -16.86
C ASP A 262 -10.28 11.15 -17.26
N TYR A 263 -9.55 12.24 -16.98
CA TYR A 263 -8.13 12.33 -17.30
C TYR A 263 -7.33 13.13 -16.28
N TYR A 264 -6.04 12.85 -16.19
CA TYR A 264 -5.08 13.75 -15.54
C TYR A 264 -3.74 13.69 -16.27
N GLY A 265 -2.83 14.58 -15.90
CA GLY A 265 -1.44 14.45 -16.33
C GLY A 265 -0.58 15.63 -15.92
N VAL A 266 0.54 15.76 -16.62
CA VAL A 266 1.49 16.86 -16.47
C VAL A 266 1.88 17.38 -17.84
N TYR A 267 1.99 18.70 -17.95
CA TYR A 267 2.50 19.37 -19.13
C TYR A 267 3.73 20.21 -18.77
N TRP A 268 4.83 19.98 -19.46
CA TRP A 268 6.10 20.67 -19.26
C TRP A 268 6.22 21.77 -20.32
N HIS A 269 5.84 23.00 -19.95
CA HIS A 269 5.79 24.13 -20.90
C HIS A 269 7.15 24.47 -21.50
N GLY A 270 8.22 24.36 -20.70
CA GLY A 270 9.59 24.58 -21.18
C GLY A 270 10.07 23.55 -22.22
N GLU A 271 9.25 22.54 -22.49
CA GLU A 271 9.56 21.38 -23.33
C GLU A 271 8.56 21.12 -24.45
N ASP A 272 7.44 21.84 -24.46
CA ASP A 272 6.28 21.65 -25.36
C ASP A 272 5.85 20.17 -25.44
N PHE A 273 5.87 19.51 -24.28
CA PHE A 273 5.68 18.08 -24.11
C PHE A 273 4.92 17.79 -22.81
N GLY A 274 4.25 16.65 -22.73
CA GLY A 274 3.47 16.26 -21.58
C GLY A 274 3.18 14.76 -21.56
N SER A 275 2.56 14.33 -20.49
CA SER A 275 2.09 12.96 -20.30
C SER A 275 0.69 12.97 -19.73
N ILE A 276 -0.16 12.08 -20.25
CA ILE A 276 -1.56 11.98 -19.87
C ILE A 276 -1.91 10.54 -19.53
N HIS A 277 -2.67 10.43 -18.45
CA HIS A 277 -3.45 9.26 -18.10
C HIS A 277 -4.93 9.54 -18.40
N HIS A 278 -5.62 8.56 -18.99
CA HIS A 278 -7.07 8.59 -19.18
C HIS A 278 -7.71 7.25 -18.78
N ALA A 279 -8.85 7.32 -18.10
CA ALA A 279 -9.73 6.17 -17.83
C ALA A 279 -11.17 6.67 -17.71
N ASP A 280 -12.16 5.81 -17.97
CA ASP A 280 -13.55 6.25 -17.81
C ASP A 280 -13.84 6.60 -16.34
N PHE A 281 -14.72 7.57 -16.11
CA PHE A 281 -14.94 8.13 -14.77
C PHE A 281 -15.36 7.07 -13.74
N ASP A 282 -16.20 6.12 -14.14
CA ASP A 282 -16.66 5.01 -13.30
C ASP A 282 -15.57 3.94 -13.08
N GLU A 283 -14.57 3.87 -13.95
CA GLU A 283 -13.41 2.99 -13.82
C GLU A 283 -12.33 3.55 -12.87
N LYS A 284 -12.17 4.88 -12.77
CA LYS A 284 -11.20 5.51 -11.84
C LYS A 284 -11.72 6.81 -11.26
N LEU A 285 -12.16 6.74 -10.00
CA LEU A 285 -12.70 7.89 -9.26
C LEU A 285 -11.61 8.79 -8.67
N GLY A 286 -10.54 8.19 -8.16
CA GLY A 286 -9.48 8.88 -7.44
C GLY A 286 -8.34 9.34 -8.34
N MET A 287 -7.90 10.56 -8.12
CA MET A 287 -6.71 11.11 -8.77
C MET A 287 -5.88 11.82 -7.71
N LYS A 288 -4.60 11.47 -7.60
CA LYS A 288 -3.70 12.00 -6.57
C LYS A 288 -2.47 12.63 -7.20
N ILE A 289 -2.04 13.76 -6.64
CA ILE A 289 -0.73 14.37 -6.87
C ILE A 289 0.09 14.18 -5.60
N PHE A 290 1.25 13.55 -5.70
CA PHE A 290 2.25 13.52 -4.66
C PHE A 290 3.57 14.12 -5.15
N LEU A 291 4.19 14.93 -4.28
CA LEU A 291 5.50 15.50 -4.50
C LEU A 291 6.23 15.65 -3.17
N TRP A 292 7.54 15.39 -3.19
CA TRP A 292 8.43 15.66 -2.06
C TRP A 292 8.45 17.15 -1.74
N GLY A 293 8.60 17.51 -0.46
CA GLY A 293 8.81 18.91 -0.08
C GLY A 293 10.00 19.52 -0.82
N LEU A 294 9.85 20.74 -1.33
CA LEU A 294 10.90 21.40 -2.13
C LEU A 294 12.07 21.93 -1.28
N SER A 295 11.93 21.95 0.06
CA SER A 295 13.06 22.17 0.97
C SER A 295 13.99 20.95 0.97
N ARG A 296 15.14 21.05 1.63
CA ARG A 296 16.07 19.91 1.66
C ARG A 296 15.48 18.69 2.38
N GLU A 297 14.53 18.89 3.29
CA GLU A 297 13.76 17.84 3.96
C GLU A 297 13.13 16.84 2.98
N GLY A 298 12.54 17.32 1.88
CA GLY A 298 12.01 16.45 0.82
C GLY A 298 13.02 16.20 -0.29
N ALA A 299 13.82 17.20 -0.68
CA ALA A 299 14.76 17.06 -1.78
C ALA A 299 15.88 16.03 -1.52
N ILE A 300 16.15 15.64 -0.26
CA ILE A 300 17.07 14.54 0.05
C ILE A 300 16.65 13.20 -0.57
N TRP A 301 15.35 13.02 -0.88
CA TRP A 301 14.84 11.81 -1.51
C TRP A 301 15.32 11.61 -2.94
N GLU A 302 15.75 12.68 -3.63
CA GLU A 302 16.44 12.57 -4.92
C GLU A 302 17.70 11.69 -4.78
N ASP A 303 18.59 12.04 -3.84
CA ASP A 303 19.83 11.30 -3.57
C ASP A 303 19.58 9.88 -3.05
N LEU A 304 18.47 9.69 -2.33
CA LEU A 304 18.09 8.41 -1.75
C LEU A 304 17.42 7.48 -2.77
N LEU A 305 16.93 7.96 -3.91
CA LEU A 305 16.15 7.15 -4.85
C LEU A 305 16.71 7.13 -6.28
N THR A 306 17.58 8.06 -6.66
CA THR A 306 18.32 8.03 -7.93
C THR A 306 19.78 8.46 -7.73
N ASP A 307 20.59 8.34 -8.78
CA ASP A 307 21.96 8.86 -8.83
C ASP A 307 22.06 10.11 -9.70
N THR A 308 21.32 10.19 -10.81
CA THR A 308 21.47 11.26 -11.82
C THR A 308 20.19 11.71 -12.51
N ASP A 309 19.05 11.03 -12.31
CA ASP A 309 17.84 11.24 -13.12
C ASP A 309 16.96 12.39 -12.60
N GLY A 310 17.34 12.98 -11.46
CA GLY A 310 16.68 14.13 -10.88
C GLY A 310 15.44 13.79 -10.04
N GLN A 311 14.72 14.83 -9.63
CA GLN A 311 13.50 14.67 -8.87
C GLN A 311 12.31 14.24 -9.75
N TYR A 312 11.37 13.53 -9.16
CA TYR A 312 10.15 13.06 -9.82
C TYR A 312 8.90 13.52 -9.06
N ILE A 313 7.75 13.44 -9.72
CA ILE A 313 6.40 13.62 -9.15
C ILE A 313 5.62 12.32 -9.32
N GLU A 314 4.68 12.07 -8.43
CA GLU A 314 3.79 10.90 -8.49
C GLU A 314 2.37 11.36 -8.82
N LEU A 315 1.86 10.90 -9.95
CA LEU A 315 0.47 11.09 -10.34
C LEU A 315 -0.20 9.72 -10.31
N GLN A 316 -1.26 9.57 -9.53
CA GLN A 316 -1.85 8.27 -9.22
C GLN A 316 -3.32 8.21 -9.61
N SER A 317 -3.78 7.04 -10.07
CA SER A 317 -5.19 6.72 -10.35
C SER A 317 -5.73 5.68 -9.36
N GLY A 318 -6.92 5.89 -8.80
CA GLY A 318 -7.49 5.01 -7.78
C GLY A 318 -8.96 4.66 -8.02
N ARG A 319 -9.39 3.48 -7.53
CA ARG A 319 -10.82 3.10 -7.50
C ARG A 319 -11.62 3.87 -6.43
N MET A 320 -10.93 4.48 -5.47
CA MET A 320 -11.51 5.29 -4.38
C MET A 320 -11.04 6.75 -4.47
N PHE A 321 -11.79 7.69 -3.90
CA PHE A 321 -11.42 9.12 -3.92
C PHE A 321 -10.12 9.42 -3.17
N ASN A 322 -9.82 8.69 -2.09
CA ASN A 322 -8.60 8.84 -1.31
C ASN A 322 -8.07 7.48 -0.82
N GLN A 323 -6.94 7.51 -0.12
CA GLN A 323 -6.25 6.33 0.41
C GLN A 323 -6.61 6.07 1.89
N PRO A 324 -6.45 4.84 2.40
CA PRO A 324 -6.75 4.45 3.78
C PRO A 324 -6.10 5.31 4.85
N ALA A 325 -6.94 5.85 5.73
CA ALA A 325 -6.59 6.62 6.91
C ALA A 325 -7.73 6.56 7.92
N SER A 326 -7.42 6.55 9.22
CA SER A 326 -8.42 6.52 10.29
C SER A 326 -9.36 7.72 10.23
N GLY A 327 -8.81 8.92 9.97
CA GLY A 327 -9.59 10.15 9.81
C GLY A 327 -10.63 10.08 8.70
N SER A 328 -10.36 9.33 7.62
CA SER A 328 -11.26 9.21 6.47
C SER A 328 -12.60 8.57 6.83
N GLY A 329 -12.62 7.64 7.79
CA GLY A 329 -13.84 7.00 8.28
C GLY A 329 -14.85 8.01 8.85
N TYR A 330 -14.35 9.13 9.36
CA TYR A 330 -15.11 10.25 9.92
C TYR A 330 -15.58 11.27 8.87
N THR A 331 -15.45 10.95 7.59
CA THR A 331 -15.88 11.80 6.47
C THR A 331 -16.83 11.04 5.55
N PRO A 332 -17.39 11.67 4.50
CA PRO A 332 -18.10 10.94 3.45
C PRO A 332 -17.21 9.95 2.66
N TYR A 333 -15.88 10.09 2.74
CA TYR A 333 -14.91 9.29 2.00
C TYR A 333 -14.53 8.01 2.76
N LYS A 334 -15.54 7.16 3.01
CA LYS A 334 -15.37 5.87 3.68
C LYS A 334 -14.78 4.82 2.74
N HIS A 335 -14.05 3.86 3.32
CA HIS A 335 -13.52 2.69 2.59
C HIS A 335 -14.62 1.64 2.44
N PHE A 336 -14.63 0.99 1.27
CA PHE A 336 -15.62 -0.02 0.87
C PHE A 336 -14.99 -1.42 0.82
N ALA A 337 -15.83 -2.46 0.87
CA ALA A 337 -15.43 -3.86 0.89
C ALA A 337 -15.59 -4.53 -0.49
N PHE A 338 -14.61 -5.31 -0.90
CA PHE A 338 -14.64 -6.11 -2.12
C PHE A 338 -15.47 -7.37 -1.87
N ALA A 339 -16.69 -7.42 -2.40
CA ALA A 339 -17.64 -8.50 -2.07
C ALA A 339 -17.11 -9.92 -2.41
N PRO A 340 -17.60 -10.97 -1.73
CA PRO A 340 -17.16 -12.36 -1.98
C PRO A 340 -17.35 -12.75 -3.45
N GLN A 341 -16.31 -13.31 -4.09
CA GLN A 341 -16.33 -13.72 -5.51
C GLN A 341 -16.73 -12.61 -6.49
N MET A 342 -16.57 -11.35 -6.10
CA MET A 342 -16.68 -10.24 -7.02
C MET A 342 -15.45 -10.20 -7.92
N THR A 343 -15.68 -9.99 -9.20
CA THR A 343 -14.65 -9.70 -10.20
C THR A 343 -14.88 -8.28 -10.69
N ASP A 344 -13.82 -7.50 -10.79
CA ASP A 344 -13.87 -6.14 -11.32
C ASP A 344 -12.80 -5.97 -12.40
N GLU A 345 -13.11 -5.18 -13.41
CA GLU A 345 -12.26 -4.95 -14.57
C GLU A 345 -12.31 -3.50 -15.04
N TRP A 346 -11.18 -2.98 -15.53
CA TRP A 346 -11.07 -1.61 -16.04
C TRP A 346 -9.86 -1.45 -16.95
N THR A 347 -9.82 -0.37 -17.73
CA THR A 347 -8.73 -0.08 -18.68
C THR A 347 -8.25 1.36 -18.59
N GLU A 348 -6.97 1.53 -18.31
CA GLU A 348 -6.32 2.85 -18.31
C GLU A 348 -5.45 3.03 -19.56
N TYR A 349 -5.35 4.26 -20.03
CA TYR A 349 -4.59 4.67 -21.21
C TYR A 349 -3.48 5.62 -20.79
N TRP A 350 -2.26 5.37 -21.28
CA TRP A 350 -1.07 6.15 -20.93
C TRP A 350 -0.39 6.62 -22.21
N TYR A 351 -0.18 7.92 -22.35
CA TYR A 351 0.38 8.47 -23.59
C TYR A 351 1.11 9.80 -23.45
N PRO A 352 2.10 10.05 -24.33
CA PRO A 352 2.72 11.35 -24.47
C PRO A 352 1.79 12.33 -25.19
N VAL A 353 1.98 13.61 -24.91
CA VAL A 353 1.36 14.73 -25.62
C VAL A 353 2.46 15.70 -26.03
N LYS A 354 2.44 16.23 -27.24
CA LYS A 354 3.49 17.17 -27.69
C LYS A 354 2.97 18.25 -28.63
N GLY A 355 3.62 19.40 -28.64
CA GLY A 355 3.39 20.44 -29.64
C GLY A 355 2.00 21.08 -29.57
N ILE A 356 1.37 21.14 -28.40
CA ILE A 356 0.04 21.75 -28.26
C ILE A 356 0.00 22.88 -27.23
N GLN A 357 1.12 23.17 -26.55
CA GLN A 357 1.32 24.30 -25.63
C GLN A 357 0.40 24.32 -24.39
N GLY A 358 -0.16 23.18 -24.00
CA GLY A 358 -1.04 23.03 -22.84
C GLY A 358 -2.04 21.88 -23.02
N VAL A 359 -2.97 21.70 -22.08
CA VAL A 359 -4.04 20.70 -22.17
C VAL A 359 -5.33 21.28 -21.61
N SER A 360 -6.40 21.27 -22.41
CA SER A 360 -7.76 21.68 -21.99
C SER A 360 -8.67 20.47 -21.77
N LYS A 361 -8.50 19.40 -22.55
CA LYS A 361 -9.22 18.13 -22.43
C LYS A 361 -8.39 17.02 -23.04
N ALA A 362 -8.48 15.81 -22.51
CA ALA A 362 -7.89 14.62 -23.11
C ALA A 362 -8.89 13.47 -23.17
N SER A 363 -8.66 12.53 -24.09
CA SER A 363 -9.46 11.32 -24.26
C SER A 363 -8.64 10.19 -24.89
N ARG A 364 -9.28 9.05 -25.19
CA ARG A 364 -8.64 7.90 -25.86
C ARG A 364 -8.10 8.21 -27.26
N ILE A 365 -8.55 9.29 -27.90
CA ILE A 365 -8.11 9.66 -29.26
C ILE A 365 -7.02 10.74 -29.29
N GLY A 366 -6.76 11.41 -28.16
CA GLY A 366 -5.76 12.49 -28.07
C GLY A 366 -6.06 13.56 -27.04
N ALA A 367 -5.19 14.56 -27.00
CA ALA A 367 -5.32 15.73 -26.14
C ALA A 367 -5.55 17.01 -26.96
N LEU A 368 -6.48 17.84 -26.50
CA LEU A 368 -6.84 19.11 -27.10
C LEU A 368 -6.44 20.25 -26.18
N HIS A 369 -5.81 21.28 -26.75
CA HIS A 369 -5.61 22.57 -26.11
C HIS A 369 -6.34 23.65 -26.89
N VAL A 370 -7.06 24.51 -26.18
CA VAL A 370 -7.87 25.58 -26.75
C VAL A 370 -7.40 26.91 -26.20
N THR A 371 -6.98 27.82 -27.07
CA THR A 371 -6.56 29.17 -26.70
C THR A 371 -7.36 30.23 -27.45
N ARG A 372 -7.56 31.38 -26.80
CA ARG A 372 -8.23 32.56 -27.38
C ARG A 372 -7.18 33.60 -27.72
N GLU A 373 -7.07 33.96 -29.00
CA GLU A 373 -6.12 34.96 -29.47
C GLU A 373 -6.76 35.90 -30.49
N ALA A 374 -6.66 37.22 -30.26
CA ALA A 374 -6.95 38.27 -31.25
C ALA A 374 -8.26 38.08 -32.07
N GLY A 375 -9.34 37.62 -31.42
CA GLY A 375 -10.65 37.42 -32.06
C GLY A 375 -10.88 36.05 -32.71
N ASN A 376 -9.96 35.10 -32.55
CA ASN A 376 -10.09 33.71 -32.99
C ASN A 376 -9.87 32.71 -31.84
N LEU A 377 -10.43 31.52 -32.01
CA LEU A 377 -10.07 30.32 -31.25
C LEU A 377 -8.96 29.57 -32.01
N LYS A 378 -7.90 29.19 -31.31
CA LYS A 378 -6.92 28.22 -31.80
C LYS A 378 -7.17 26.88 -31.12
N LEU A 379 -7.23 25.83 -31.92
CA LEU A 379 -7.33 24.45 -31.44
C LEU A 379 -6.05 23.73 -31.82
N ALA A 380 -5.30 23.24 -30.83
CA ALA A 380 -4.13 22.40 -31.04
C ALA A 380 -4.45 20.99 -30.52
N PHE A 381 -4.43 20.00 -31.41
CA PHE A 381 -4.81 18.62 -31.10
C PHE A 381 -3.62 17.69 -31.29
N SER A 382 -3.27 16.92 -30.26
CA SER A 382 -2.24 15.87 -30.28
C SER A 382 -2.93 14.50 -30.42
N PRO A 383 -3.03 13.95 -31.64
CA PRO A 383 -3.72 12.69 -31.91
C PRO A 383 -2.93 11.45 -31.49
N LEU A 384 -3.63 10.40 -31.06
CA LEU A 384 -3.02 9.10 -30.71
C LEU A 384 -3.22 8.03 -31.79
N GLU A 385 -4.00 8.34 -32.82
CA GLU A 385 -4.28 7.45 -33.92
C GLU A 385 -4.51 8.22 -35.22
N THR A 386 -4.50 7.51 -36.35
CA THR A 386 -4.90 8.08 -37.64
C THR A 386 -6.43 8.19 -37.67
N LEU A 387 -6.94 9.41 -37.76
CA LEU A 387 -8.36 9.73 -37.83
C LEU A 387 -8.68 10.44 -39.15
N SER A 388 -9.90 10.23 -39.61
CA SER A 388 -10.54 11.04 -40.66
C SER A 388 -11.94 11.36 -40.19
N THR A 389 -12.10 12.53 -39.57
CA THR A 389 -13.31 12.91 -38.83
C THR A 389 -13.53 14.42 -38.91
N GLU A 390 -14.38 14.97 -38.05
CA GLU A 390 -14.69 16.40 -37.97
C GLU A 390 -14.52 16.94 -36.55
N VAL A 391 -14.24 18.24 -36.44
CA VAL A 391 -14.35 19.03 -35.21
C VAL A 391 -15.57 19.92 -35.32
N LYS A 392 -16.51 19.79 -34.39
CA LYS A 392 -17.74 20.58 -34.33
C LYS A 392 -17.65 21.55 -33.18
N LEU A 393 -17.92 22.83 -33.46
CA LEU A 393 -17.90 23.90 -32.46
C LEU A 393 -19.32 24.41 -32.23
N TYR A 394 -19.68 24.56 -30.96
CA TYR A 394 -20.98 25.03 -30.51
C TYR A 394 -20.83 26.28 -29.65
N ASN A 395 -21.78 27.21 -29.80
CA ASN A 395 -21.96 28.39 -28.94
C ASN A 395 -23.35 28.28 -28.29
N ASP A 396 -23.41 28.14 -26.96
CA ASP A 396 -24.65 27.93 -26.21
C ASP A 396 -25.51 26.79 -26.80
N GLY A 397 -24.87 25.66 -27.14
CA GLY A 397 -25.53 24.48 -27.72
C GLY A 397 -25.93 24.61 -29.20
N LYS A 398 -25.72 25.76 -29.84
CA LYS A 398 -25.93 25.93 -31.29
C LYS A 398 -24.63 25.66 -32.05
N LEU A 399 -24.67 24.72 -33.00
CA LEU A 399 -23.55 24.46 -33.91
C LEU A 399 -23.22 25.74 -34.70
N VAL A 400 -21.97 26.20 -34.62
CA VAL A 400 -21.48 27.40 -35.33
C VAL A 400 -20.52 27.07 -36.45
N GLU A 401 -19.75 25.98 -36.33
CA GLU A 401 -18.74 25.60 -37.31
C GLU A 401 -18.45 24.09 -37.26
N THR A 402 -18.10 23.53 -38.42
CA THR A 402 -17.60 22.17 -38.58
C THR A 402 -16.32 22.23 -39.41
N LEU A 403 -15.22 21.69 -38.87
CA LEU A 403 -13.91 21.66 -39.52
C LEU A 403 -13.51 20.21 -39.81
N PRO A 404 -12.98 19.89 -41.00
CA PRO A 404 -12.44 18.57 -41.26
C PRO A 404 -11.18 18.33 -40.42
N LEU A 405 -11.02 17.12 -39.89
CA LEU A 405 -9.85 16.69 -39.13
C LEU A 405 -9.30 15.40 -39.74
N SER A 406 -8.07 15.49 -40.25
CA SER A 406 -7.29 14.31 -40.62
C SER A 406 -5.98 14.34 -39.84
N THR A 407 -5.65 13.22 -39.22
CA THR A 407 -4.51 13.14 -38.28
C THR A 407 -3.53 12.05 -38.67
N LYS A 408 -2.32 12.17 -38.15
CA LYS A 408 -1.37 11.07 -38.03
C LYS A 408 -0.94 10.97 -36.58
N VAL A 409 -0.58 9.76 -36.16
CA VAL A 409 -0.22 9.47 -34.77
C VAL A 409 0.90 10.39 -34.28
N LEU A 410 0.67 11.09 -33.17
CA LEU A 410 1.59 12.05 -32.55
C LEU A 410 2.09 13.15 -33.51
N GLU A 411 1.34 13.50 -34.56
CA GLU A 411 1.59 14.72 -35.35
C GLU A 411 0.52 15.76 -35.00
N PRO A 412 0.86 16.84 -34.28
CA PRO A 412 -0.11 17.83 -33.84
C PRO A 412 -0.82 18.51 -35.02
N VAL A 413 -2.13 18.68 -34.90
CA VAL A 413 -2.97 19.40 -35.86
C VAL A 413 -3.42 20.72 -35.25
N TYR A 414 -3.27 21.80 -36.00
CA TYR A 414 -3.66 23.14 -35.59
C TYR A 414 -4.81 23.63 -36.46
N LEU A 415 -5.91 24.00 -35.82
CA LEU A 415 -7.10 24.56 -36.46
C LEU A 415 -7.37 25.95 -35.89
N THR A 416 -8.10 26.76 -36.66
CA THR A 416 -8.56 28.09 -36.24
C THR A 416 -10.05 28.20 -36.50
N ALA A 417 -10.77 28.78 -35.56
CA ALA A 417 -12.21 28.99 -35.61
C ALA A 417 -12.57 30.42 -35.15
N PRO A 418 -13.77 30.94 -35.48
CA PRO A 418 -14.25 32.21 -34.95
C PRO A 418 -14.29 32.22 -33.43
N SER A 419 -14.01 33.38 -32.81
CA SER A 419 -14.12 33.53 -31.37
C SER A 419 -15.53 33.24 -30.86
N ILE A 420 -15.63 32.39 -29.83
CA ILE A 420 -16.83 32.15 -29.04
C ILE A 420 -16.60 32.71 -27.63
N PRO A 421 -17.58 33.40 -27.02
CA PRO A 421 -17.42 33.90 -25.65
C PRO A 421 -17.05 32.80 -24.67
N GLU A 422 -16.31 33.16 -23.62
CA GLU A 422 -15.95 32.24 -22.54
C GLU A 422 -17.20 31.72 -21.81
N GLY A 423 -17.17 30.45 -21.41
CA GLY A 423 -18.27 29.75 -20.76
C GLY A 423 -19.41 29.35 -21.70
N LYS A 424 -19.23 29.46 -23.01
CA LYS A 424 -20.25 29.14 -24.04
C LYS A 424 -19.76 28.15 -25.09
N LEU A 425 -18.46 27.89 -25.14
CA LEU A 425 -17.83 27.07 -26.16
C LEU A 425 -17.95 25.60 -25.77
N LYS A 426 -18.50 24.79 -26.68
CA LYS A 426 -18.37 23.34 -26.65
C LYS A 426 -17.74 22.84 -27.95
N ILE A 427 -16.76 21.96 -27.84
CA ILE A 427 -16.04 21.35 -28.94
C ILE A 427 -16.23 19.84 -28.87
N ILE A 428 -16.59 19.25 -30.01
CA ILE A 428 -16.75 17.80 -30.16
C ILE A 428 -15.85 17.34 -31.30
N ILE A 429 -14.96 16.39 -31.04
CA ILE A 429 -14.16 15.71 -32.07
C ILE A 429 -14.79 14.34 -32.33
N GLY A 430 -15.13 14.08 -33.59
CA GLY A 430 -15.79 12.85 -34.02
C GLY A 430 -17.20 12.67 -33.48
N ASP A 431 -17.53 11.44 -33.11
CA ASP A 431 -18.82 11.06 -32.53
C ASP A 431 -18.69 11.00 -31.00
N ASP A 432 -18.50 12.17 -30.40
CA ASP A 432 -18.26 12.36 -28.96
C ASP A 432 -16.98 11.67 -28.41
N GLN A 433 -16.02 11.35 -29.28
CA GLN A 433 -14.75 10.73 -28.90
C GLN A 433 -13.86 11.67 -28.06
N LEU A 434 -14.02 12.99 -28.22
CA LEU A 434 -13.49 14.00 -27.30
C LEU A 434 -14.50 15.13 -27.20
N VAL A 435 -14.95 15.43 -25.98
CA VAL A 435 -15.89 16.53 -25.70
C VAL A 435 -15.27 17.50 -24.71
N TYR A 436 -15.07 18.74 -25.16
CA TYR A 436 -14.58 19.84 -24.34
C TYR A 436 -15.66 20.91 -24.21
N SER A 437 -15.80 21.46 -23.01
CA SER A 437 -16.60 22.63 -22.69
C SER A 437 -15.74 23.59 -21.90
N ASP A 438 -15.84 24.89 -22.17
CA ASP A 438 -15.22 25.92 -21.32
C ASP A 438 -16.16 26.45 -20.23
N ASN A 439 -17.36 25.86 -20.10
CA ASN A 439 -18.29 26.12 -19.01
C ASN A 439 -18.05 25.15 -17.83
N PRO A 440 -17.54 25.61 -16.67
CA PRO A 440 -17.29 24.73 -15.53
C PRO A 440 -18.53 24.01 -14.98
N GLU A 441 -19.73 24.59 -15.13
CA GLU A 441 -20.98 23.98 -14.66
C GLU A 441 -21.31 22.68 -15.42
N ASP A 442 -20.75 22.46 -16.61
CA ASP A 442 -20.93 21.21 -17.36
C ASP A 442 -20.21 20.02 -16.71
N TYR A 443 -19.24 20.29 -15.82
CA TYR A 443 -18.45 19.27 -15.13
C TYR A 443 -18.70 19.24 -13.62
N GLN A 444 -19.16 20.34 -13.03
CA GLN A 444 -19.17 20.51 -11.58
C GLN A 444 -20.10 19.53 -10.85
N LEU A 445 -19.52 18.77 -9.93
CA LEU A 445 -20.22 17.86 -9.04
C LEU A 445 -20.62 18.59 -7.75
N LYS A 446 -21.86 18.36 -7.31
CA LYS A 446 -22.44 18.93 -6.08
C LYS A 446 -22.60 17.88 -4.98
N ARG A 447 -21.66 16.93 -4.91
CA ARG A 447 -21.64 15.87 -3.90
C ARG A 447 -21.26 16.45 -2.51
N PRO A 448 -21.83 15.93 -1.40
CA PRO A 448 -21.38 16.30 -0.06
C PRO A 448 -19.91 15.93 0.15
N THR A 449 -19.15 16.81 0.79
CA THR A 449 -17.73 16.61 1.12
C THR A 449 -17.47 16.58 2.63
N THR A 450 -18.50 16.84 3.44
CA THR A 450 -18.47 16.78 4.90
C THR A 450 -19.67 15.98 5.41
N LEU A 451 -19.58 15.47 6.64
CA LEU A 451 -20.72 14.84 7.32
C LEU A 451 -21.67 15.90 7.89
N PRO A 452 -22.94 15.53 8.18
CA PRO A 452 -23.84 16.34 8.99
C PRO A 452 -23.24 16.61 10.39
N GLU A 453 -23.36 17.85 10.88
CA GLU A 453 -22.81 18.27 12.19
C GLU A 453 -23.49 17.55 13.38
N ASP A 454 -24.70 17.04 13.18
CA ASP A 454 -25.51 16.34 14.17
C ASP A 454 -25.38 14.81 14.12
N PHE A 455 -24.42 14.26 13.36
CA PHE A 455 -24.16 12.82 13.36
C PHE A 455 -23.54 12.36 14.68
N ASP A 456 -24.20 11.42 15.36
CA ASP A 456 -23.75 10.86 16.64
C ASP A 456 -22.88 9.61 16.44
N TRP A 457 -21.56 9.77 16.63
CA TRP A 457 -20.59 8.67 16.57
C TRP A 457 -20.72 7.68 17.74
N ASP A 458 -21.31 8.08 18.87
CA ASP A 458 -21.52 7.23 20.04
C ASP A 458 -22.83 6.41 19.97
N SER A 459 -23.62 6.60 18.91
CA SER A 459 -24.81 5.82 18.61
C SER A 459 -24.45 4.39 18.18
N ALA A 460 -25.42 3.47 18.25
CA ALA A 460 -25.21 2.09 17.76
C ALA A 460 -24.78 2.07 16.28
N PHE A 461 -25.36 2.94 15.45
CA PHE A 461 -25.00 3.08 14.03
C PHE A 461 -23.61 3.71 13.84
N GLY A 462 -23.24 4.72 14.63
CA GLY A 462 -21.91 5.35 14.60
C GLY A 462 -20.80 4.34 14.91
N LEU A 463 -20.92 3.62 16.04
CA LEU A 463 -19.98 2.58 16.46
C LEU A 463 -19.91 1.40 15.48
N TYR A 464 -21.04 1.00 14.89
CA TYR A 464 -21.07 0.00 13.81
C TYR A 464 -20.26 0.48 12.60
N THR A 465 -20.47 1.73 12.20
CA THR A 465 -19.79 2.33 11.05
C THR A 465 -18.29 2.36 11.28
N GLU A 466 -17.83 2.76 12.47
CA GLU A 466 -16.41 2.68 12.83
C GLU A 466 -15.88 1.24 12.76
N GLY A 467 -16.64 0.28 13.29
CA GLY A 467 -16.30 -1.14 13.22
C GLY A 467 -16.08 -1.63 11.79
N GLU A 468 -16.98 -1.30 10.87
CA GLU A 468 -16.86 -1.60 9.45
C GLU A 468 -15.64 -0.90 8.81
N GLN A 469 -15.39 0.37 9.14
CA GLN A 469 -14.22 1.10 8.61
C GLN A 469 -12.89 0.52 9.10
N TRP A 470 -12.82 -0.01 10.32
CA TRP A 470 -11.64 -0.74 10.80
C TRP A 470 -11.48 -2.10 10.11
N MET A 471 -12.58 -2.81 9.81
CA MET A 471 -12.53 -4.05 9.00
C MET A 471 -12.00 -3.78 7.60
N ASN A 472 -12.47 -2.71 6.94
CA ASN A 472 -12.02 -2.32 5.60
C ASN A 472 -10.57 -1.83 5.55
N GLN A 473 -9.95 -1.65 6.72
CA GLN A 473 -8.53 -1.33 6.90
C GLN A 473 -7.75 -2.51 7.52
N LYS A 474 -8.39 -3.67 7.71
CA LYS A 474 -7.84 -4.89 8.30
C LYS A 474 -7.31 -4.72 9.74
N VAL A 475 -7.80 -3.73 10.48
CA VAL A 475 -7.47 -3.52 11.90
C VAL A 475 -8.54 -4.17 12.77
N LEU A 476 -8.52 -5.50 12.81
CA LEU A 476 -9.65 -6.31 13.30
C LEU A 476 -9.88 -6.21 14.81
N ASP A 477 -8.85 -5.96 15.61
CA ASP A 477 -8.98 -5.76 17.06
C ASP A 477 -9.80 -4.50 17.38
N LYS A 478 -9.60 -3.42 16.63
CA LYS A 478 -10.41 -2.19 16.76
C LYS A 478 -11.83 -2.40 16.25
N ALA A 479 -11.99 -3.10 15.12
CA ALA A 479 -13.29 -3.46 14.61
C ALA A 479 -14.13 -4.23 15.64
N GLU A 480 -13.56 -5.25 16.27
CA GLU A 480 -14.25 -6.05 17.29
C GLU A 480 -14.69 -5.19 18.48
N ARG A 481 -13.83 -4.27 18.95
CA ARG A 481 -14.17 -3.33 20.04
C ARG A 481 -15.36 -2.45 19.68
N CYS A 482 -15.34 -1.80 18.51
CA CYS A 482 -16.42 -0.89 18.08
C CYS A 482 -17.73 -1.65 17.83
N LEU A 483 -17.68 -2.84 17.21
CA LEU A 483 -18.87 -3.67 16.97
C LEU A 483 -19.50 -4.17 18.27
N LYS A 484 -18.69 -4.56 19.26
CA LYS A 484 -19.21 -4.91 20.61
C LYS A 484 -19.84 -3.71 21.30
N ALA A 485 -19.20 -2.55 21.25
CA ALA A 485 -19.76 -1.32 21.81
C ALA A 485 -21.09 -0.93 21.16
N SER A 486 -21.23 -1.09 19.84
CA SER A 486 -22.50 -0.93 19.13
C SER A 486 -23.59 -1.85 19.69
N LEU A 487 -23.27 -3.13 19.92
CA LEU A 487 -24.21 -4.12 20.48
C LEU A 487 -24.51 -3.92 21.97
N GLU A 488 -23.64 -3.24 22.72
CA GLU A 488 -23.94 -2.81 24.10
C GLU A 488 -25.00 -1.70 24.11
N LYS A 489 -24.99 -0.81 23.12
CA LYS A 489 -26.04 0.21 22.94
C LYS A 489 -27.35 -0.44 22.49
N GLU A 490 -27.28 -1.31 21.49
CA GLU A 490 -28.44 -1.98 20.90
C GLU A 490 -28.17 -3.48 20.65
N PRO A 491 -28.53 -4.37 21.60
CA PRO A 491 -28.20 -5.80 21.53
C PRO A 491 -28.74 -6.57 20.32
N CYS A 492 -29.75 -6.03 19.64
CA CYS A 492 -30.36 -6.63 18.44
C CYS A 492 -30.10 -5.80 17.18
N PHE A 493 -29.07 -4.96 17.16
CA PHE A 493 -28.68 -4.22 15.97
C PHE A 493 -28.04 -5.17 14.92
N ALA A 494 -28.85 -5.59 13.95
CA ALA A 494 -28.50 -6.64 12.99
C ALA A 494 -27.19 -6.38 12.22
N PRO A 495 -26.91 -5.17 11.69
CA PRO A 495 -25.67 -4.91 10.96
C PRO A 495 -24.40 -5.19 11.77
N ALA A 496 -24.38 -4.82 13.05
CA ALA A 496 -23.25 -5.10 13.93
C ALA A 496 -23.11 -6.59 14.26
N LEU A 497 -24.22 -7.34 14.42
CA LEU A 497 -24.18 -8.80 14.58
C LEU A 497 -23.58 -9.49 13.36
N VAL A 498 -23.99 -9.07 12.15
CA VAL A 498 -23.52 -9.63 10.88
C VAL A 498 -22.03 -9.36 10.68
N ARG A 499 -21.58 -8.11 10.85
CA ARG A 499 -20.14 -7.77 10.74
C ARG A 499 -19.29 -8.48 11.79
N LEU A 500 -19.76 -8.60 13.04
CA LEU A 500 -19.04 -9.34 14.07
C LEU A 500 -19.00 -10.86 13.77
N ALA A 501 -20.07 -11.42 13.17
CA ALA A 501 -20.07 -12.81 12.71
C ALA A 501 -19.08 -13.04 11.55
N SER A 502 -18.95 -12.08 10.63
CA SER A 502 -17.96 -12.10 9.55
C SER A 502 -16.54 -12.06 10.13
N LEU A 503 -16.28 -11.16 11.09
CA LEU A 503 -15.00 -11.06 11.79
C LEU A 503 -14.62 -12.38 12.48
N TYR A 504 -15.53 -12.98 13.25
CA TYR A 504 -15.25 -14.27 13.91
C TYR A 504 -15.09 -15.42 12.93
N TYR A 505 -15.77 -15.40 11.77
CA TYR A 505 -15.52 -16.39 10.73
C TYR A 505 -14.09 -16.28 10.18
N ARG A 506 -13.61 -15.05 9.91
CA ARG A 506 -12.22 -14.78 9.47
C ARG A 506 -11.20 -15.34 10.45
N GLU A 507 -11.46 -15.19 11.75
CA GLU A 507 -10.60 -15.66 12.83
C GLU A 507 -10.65 -17.19 13.03
N GLY A 508 -11.48 -17.93 12.27
CA GLY A 508 -11.69 -19.36 12.47
C GLY A 508 -12.58 -19.71 13.68
N ARG A 509 -13.21 -18.72 14.32
CA ARG A 509 -14.13 -18.86 15.46
C ARG A 509 -15.54 -19.20 14.98
N TYR A 510 -15.66 -20.30 14.23
CA TYR A 510 -16.89 -20.66 13.51
C TYR A 510 -18.12 -20.85 14.39
N ALA A 511 -17.95 -21.37 15.61
CA ALA A 511 -19.06 -21.55 16.55
C ALA A 511 -19.64 -20.21 17.04
N GLU A 512 -18.78 -19.22 17.28
CA GLU A 512 -19.20 -17.88 17.71
C GLU A 512 -19.82 -17.09 16.56
N SER A 513 -19.25 -17.18 15.35
CA SER A 513 -19.84 -16.68 14.11
C SER A 513 -21.27 -17.24 13.92
N LEU A 514 -21.43 -18.57 14.04
CA LEU A 514 -22.73 -19.22 13.93
C LEU A 514 -23.75 -18.71 14.96
N ALA A 515 -23.34 -18.49 16.21
CA ALA A 515 -24.21 -17.98 17.25
C ALA A 515 -24.71 -16.55 16.94
N LEU A 516 -23.84 -15.67 16.44
CA LEU A 516 -24.19 -14.32 16.03
C LEU A 516 -25.10 -14.31 14.79
N SER A 517 -24.80 -15.12 13.77
CA SER A 517 -25.67 -15.25 12.59
C SER A 517 -27.05 -15.79 12.97
N LYS A 518 -27.15 -16.77 13.87
CA LYS A 518 -28.45 -17.26 14.40
C LYS A 518 -29.24 -16.15 15.06
N LYS A 519 -28.57 -15.30 15.83
CA LYS A 519 -29.21 -14.17 16.51
C LYS A 519 -29.75 -13.17 15.48
N ALA A 520 -28.96 -12.79 14.46
CA ALA A 520 -29.42 -11.93 13.38
C ALA A 520 -30.62 -12.51 12.62
N LEU A 521 -30.56 -13.79 12.25
CA LEU A 521 -31.63 -14.49 11.54
C LEU A 521 -32.91 -14.69 12.35
N ALA A 522 -32.84 -14.62 13.69
CA ALA A 522 -34.03 -14.63 14.52
C ALA A 522 -34.85 -13.33 14.40
N MET A 523 -34.22 -12.23 13.98
CA MET A 523 -34.90 -10.97 13.68
C MET A 523 -35.35 -10.89 12.22
N ASP A 524 -34.50 -11.32 11.29
CA ASP A 524 -34.83 -11.40 9.86
C ASP A 524 -34.28 -12.69 9.23
N THR A 525 -35.17 -13.67 9.06
CA THR A 525 -34.85 -14.96 8.43
C THR A 525 -34.35 -14.82 6.99
N TYR A 526 -34.69 -13.73 6.29
CA TYR A 526 -34.34 -13.52 4.88
C TYR A 526 -33.13 -12.60 4.67
N ASP A 527 -32.48 -12.15 5.76
CA ASP A 527 -31.24 -11.38 5.65
C ASP A 527 -30.19 -12.20 4.88
N GLY A 528 -29.75 -11.65 3.75
CA GLY A 528 -28.92 -12.39 2.79
C GLY A 528 -27.52 -12.68 3.30
N GLU A 529 -26.88 -11.68 3.90
CA GLU A 529 -25.51 -11.83 4.40
C GLU A 529 -25.47 -12.68 5.68
N ALA A 530 -26.44 -12.51 6.59
CA ALA A 530 -26.56 -13.35 7.77
C ALA A 530 -26.76 -14.83 7.40
N ASN A 531 -27.58 -15.13 6.39
CA ASN A 531 -27.73 -16.50 5.87
C ASN A 531 -26.43 -17.01 5.23
N TYR A 532 -25.71 -16.16 4.50
CA TYR A 532 -24.45 -16.52 3.87
C TYR A 532 -23.39 -16.89 4.93
N LEU A 533 -23.21 -16.07 5.97
CA LEU A 533 -22.31 -16.34 7.09
C LEU A 533 -22.75 -17.55 7.91
N TYR A 534 -24.06 -17.70 8.17
CA TYR A 534 -24.60 -18.90 8.80
C TYR A 534 -24.25 -20.17 8.01
N ALA A 535 -24.36 -20.11 6.68
CA ALA A 535 -24.06 -21.23 5.81
C ALA A 535 -22.56 -21.57 5.81
N LEU A 536 -21.70 -20.55 5.70
CA LEU A 536 -20.25 -20.70 5.78
C LEU A 536 -19.82 -21.31 7.12
N ALA A 537 -20.33 -20.81 8.24
CA ALA A 537 -20.01 -21.33 9.57
C ALA A 537 -20.50 -22.78 9.76
N ASN A 538 -21.72 -23.11 9.32
CA ASN A 538 -22.22 -24.48 9.34
C ASN A 538 -21.41 -25.41 8.44
N ARG A 539 -20.98 -24.95 7.27
CA ARG A 539 -20.10 -25.73 6.39
C ARG A 539 -18.78 -26.05 7.09
N ALA A 540 -18.12 -25.05 7.69
CA ALA A 540 -16.87 -25.24 8.42
C ALA A 540 -17.00 -26.20 9.62
N LEU A 541 -18.18 -26.23 10.26
CA LEU A 541 -18.52 -27.16 11.35
C LEU A 541 -19.00 -28.54 10.87
N GLY A 542 -19.09 -28.78 9.56
CA GLY A 542 -19.54 -30.06 8.97
C GLY A 542 -21.06 -30.24 8.89
N HIS A 543 -21.86 -29.22 9.21
CA HIS A 543 -23.32 -29.24 9.13
C HIS A 543 -23.81 -28.92 7.70
N LEU A 544 -23.53 -29.80 6.75
CA LEU A 544 -23.73 -29.53 5.31
C LEU A 544 -25.20 -29.29 4.91
N THR A 545 -26.16 -29.93 5.57
CA THR A 545 -27.60 -29.73 5.28
C THR A 545 -28.04 -28.31 5.63
N GLU A 546 -27.63 -27.81 6.80
CA GLU A 546 -27.89 -26.44 7.24
C GLU A 546 -27.24 -25.44 6.29
N ALA A 547 -26.00 -25.71 5.86
CA ALA A 547 -25.29 -24.86 4.91
C ALA A 547 -26.01 -24.76 3.56
N LYS A 548 -26.47 -25.87 2.98
CA LYS A 548 -27.23 -25.85 1.71
C LYS A 548 -28.54 -25.06 1.83
N ALA A 549 -29.27 -25.23 2.93
CA ALA A 549 -30.52 -24.50 3.15
C ALA A 549 -30.28 -22.99 3.22
N ALA A 550 -29.29 -22.57 4.01
CA ALA A 550 -28.99 -21.16 4.20
C ALA A 550 -28.37 -20.51 2.95
N PHE A 551 -27.46 -21.16 2.22
CA PHE A 551 -26.99 -20.64 0.92
C PHE A 551 -28.13 -20.48 -0.09
N SER A 552 -29.11 -21.38 -0.08
CA SER A 552 -30.29 -21.26 -0.95
C SER A 552 -31.08 -19.97 -0.66
N ILE A 553 -31.23 -19.60 0.62
CA ILE A 553 -31.89 -18.36 1.05
C ILE A 553 -31.02 -17.14 0.75
N ALA A 554 -29.72 -17.20 1.08
CA ALA A 554 -28.76 -16.14 0.78
C ALA A 554 -28.76 -15.75 -0.71
N SER A 555 -29.02 -16.72 -1.59
CA SER A 555 -29.09 -16.48 -3.04
C SER A 555 -30.15 -15.46 -3.48
N PHE A 556 -31.08 -15.08 -2.62
CA PHE A 556 -32.07 -14.04 -2.92
C PHE A 556 -31.45 -12.63 -2.90
N SER A 557 -30.42 -12.40 -2.07
CA SER A 557 -29.70 -11.11 -2.00
C SER A 557 -28.68 -10.97 -3.11
N ALA A 558 -28.72 -9.88 -3.87
CA ALA A 558 -27.84 -9.66 -5.01
C ALA A 558 -26.34 -9.65 -4.62
N GLU A 559 -26.01 -9.11 -3.45
CA GLU A 559 -24.63 -8.96 -2.96
C GLU A 559 -23.89 -10.29 -2.81
N VAL A 560 -24.59 -11.33 -2.31
CA VAL A 560 -24.01 -12.65 -2.07
C VAL A 560 -24.58 -13.72 -3.01
N ARG A 561 -25.48 -13.37 -3.94
CA ARG A 561 -26.20 -14.32 -4.80
C ARG A 561 -25.28 -15.26 -5.54
N THR A 562 -24.33 -14.67 -6.25
CA THR A 562 -23.39 -15.40 -7.09
C THR A 562 -22.53 -16.32 -6.24
N ALA A 563 -21.96 -15.80 -5.14
CA ALA A 563 -21.15 -16.58 -4.22
C ALA A 563 -21.96 -17.72 -3.57
N ALA A 564 -23.22 -17.48 -3.20
CA ALA A 564 -24.08 -18.52 -2.63
C ALA A 564 -24.38 -19.66 -3.62
N TYR A 565 -24.58 -19.35 -4.92
CA TYR A 565 -24.75 -20.40 -5.93
C TYR A 565 -23.47 -21.19 -6.19
N GLU A 566 -22.33 -20.52 -6.26
CA GLU A 566 -21.03 -21.20 -6.36
C GLU A 566 -20.80 -22.14 -5.17
N GLN A 567 -21.05 -21.67 -3.95
CA GLN A 567 -20.91 -22.45 -2.71
C GLN A 567 -21.85 -23.67 -2.67
N LEU A 568 -23.07 -23.54 -3.21
CA LEU A 568 -23.96 -24.69 -3.43
C LEU A 568 -23.36 -25.68 -4.42
N GLY A 569 -22.76 -25.20 -5.51
CA GLY A 569 -22.00 -25.99 -6.46
C GLY A 569 -20.88 -26.79 -5.78
N GLU A 570 -20.03 -26.14 -4.97
CA GLU A 570 -18.98 -26.81 -4.19
C GLU A 570 -19.55 -27.91 -3.26
N LEU A 571 -20.67 -27.64 -2.57
CA LEU A 571 -21.33 -28.61 -1.70
C LEU A 571 -21.88 -29.83 -2.47
N PHE A 572 -22.43 -29.63 -3.67
CA PHE A 572 -22.84 -30.76 -4.52
C PHE A 572 -21.66 -31.52 -5.13
N ALA A 573 -20.52 -30.86 -5.34
CA ALA A 573 -19.29 -31.51 -5.77
C ALA A 573 -18.72 -32.45 -4.68
N LEU A 574 -18.85 -32.08 -3.40
CA LEU A 574 -18.55 -32.98 -2.27
C LEU A 574 -19.41 -34.25 -2.32
N GLU A 575 -20.69 -34.11 -2.67
CA GLU A 575 -21.64 -35.21 -2.82
C GLU A 575 -21.50 -35.99 -4.14
N LYS A 576 -20.58 -35.55 -5.02
CA LYS A 576 -20.38 -36.09 -6.38
C LYS A 576 -21.61 -35.99 -7.28
N ASP A 577 -22.54 -35.07 -6.98
CA ASP A 577 -23.69 -34.75 -7.84
C ASP A 577 -23.31 -33.70 -8.89
N TRP A 578 -22.50 -34.14 -9.86
CA TRP A 578 -21.94 -33.28 -10.91
C TRP A 578 -23.01 -32.58 -11.77
N LYS A 579 -24.22 -33.15 -11.87
CA LYS A 579 -25.33 -32.50 -12.59
C LYS A 579 -25.83 -31.27 -11.85
N ARG A 580 -25.91 -31.31 -10.52
CA ARG A 580 -26.23 -30.13 -9.72
C ARG A 580 -25.09 -29.14 -9.66
N VAL A 581 -23.83 -29.59 -9.70
CA VAL A 581 -22.67 -28.68 -9.84
C VAL A 581 -22.83 -27.82 -11.10
N LEU A 582 -23.08 -28.45 -12.26
CA LEU A 582 -23.35 -27.72 -13.51
C LEU A 582 -24.49 -26.71 -13.35
N HIS A 583 -25.63 -27.15 -12.81
CA HIS A 583 -26.80 -26.29 -12.61
C HIS A 583 -26.49 -25.03 -11.78
N TYR A 584 -25.82 -25.19 -10.64
CA TYR A 584 -25.55 -24.07 -9.75
C TYR A 584 -24.42 -23.17 -10.25
N ALA A 585 -23.39 -23.73 -10.89
CA ALA A 585 -22.34 -22.94 -11.53
C ALA A 585 -22.88 -22.12 -12.71
N GLU A 586 -23.74 -22.70 -13.56
CA GLU A 586 -24.43 -21.96 -14.63
C GLU A 586 -25.33 -20.83 -14.08
N LYS A 587 -26.01 -21.09 -12.95
CA LYS A 587 -26.80 -20.05 -12.25
C LYS A 587 -25.92 -18.92 -11.72
N ALA A 588 -24.75 -19.22 -11.16
CA ALA A 588 -23.80 -18.20 -10.73
C ALA A 588 -23.38 -17.34 -11.94
N LEU A 589 -23.01 -17.97 -13.06
CA LEU A 589 -22.61 -17.26 -14.28
C LEU A 589 -23.74 -16.43 -14.92
N THR A 590 -25.00 -16.80 -14.71
CA THR A 590 -26.15 -15.99 -15.15
C THR A 590 -26.18 -14.62 -14.48
N TYR A 591 -25.74 -14.50 -13.23
CA TYR A 591 -25.72 -13.25 -12.47
C TYR A 591 -24.34 -12.59 -12.37
N ASN A 592 -23.27 -13.33 -12.67
CA ASN A 592 -21.91 -12.81 -12.82
C ASN A 592 -21.16 -13.67 -13.85
N ALA A 593 -21.15 -13.24 -15.11
CA ALA A 593 -20.49 -13.96 -16.21
C ALA A 593 -18.97 -14.08 -16.04
N MET A 594 -18.38 -13.26 -15.16
CA MET A 594 -16.96 -13.20 -14.84
C MET A 594 -16.62 -13.90 -13.51
N ASN A 595 -17.52 -14.70 -12.92
CA ASN A 595 -17.19 -15.51 -11.76
C ASN A 595 -16.22 -16.64 -12.16
N LEU A 596 -14.94 -16.50 -11.77
CA LEU A 596 -13.88 -17.42 -12.16
C LEU A 596 -13.98 -18.79 -11.46
N ASP A 597 -14.43 -18.83 -10.20
CA ASP A 597 -14.66 -20.08 -9.45
C ASP A 597 -15.80 -20.90 -10.08
N ALA A 598 -16.89 -20.26 -10.52
CA ALA A 598 -17.98 -20.92 -11.21
C ALA A 598 -17.52 -21.53 -12.55
N ARG A 599 -16.66 -20.84 -13.31
CA ARG A 599 -16.07 -21.43 -14.54
C ARG A 599 -15.15 -22.59 -14.24
N GLN A 600 -14.37 -22.52 -13.15
CA GLN A 600 -13.56 -23.65 -12.69
C GLN A 600 -14.44 -24.84 -12.28
N LEU A 601 -15.54 -24.62 -11.55
CA LEU A 601 -16.50 -25.68 -11.21
C LEU A 601 -17.10 -26.34 -12.47
N LEU A 602 -17.43 -25.57 -13.51
CA LEU A 602 -17.92 -26.13 -14.78
C LEU A 602 -16.86 -27.00 -15.45
N ALA A 603 -15.61 -26.54 -15.53
CA ALA A 603 -14.51 -27.31 -16.12
C ALA A 603 -14.34 -28.65 -15.41
N VAL A 604 -14.33 -28.63 -14.07
CA VAL A 604 -14.25 -29.84 -13.24
C VAL A 604 -15.47 -30.74 -13.43
N ALA A 605 -16.69 -30.19 -13.38
CA ALA A 605 -17.91 -30.99 -13.51
C ALA A 605 -18.02 -31.67 -14.87
N TYR A 606 -17.72 -30.97 -15.98
CA TYR A 606 -17.69 -31.58 -17.31
C TYR A 606 -16.64 -32.68 -17.41
N ARG A 607 -15.45 -32.48 -16.83
CA ARG A 607 -14.40 -33.51 -16.76
C ARG A 607 -14.89 -34.77 -16.04
N TYR A 608 -15.57 -34.64 -14.91
CA TYR A 608 -16.11 -35.79 -14.15
C TYR A 608 -17.30 -36.47 -14.85
N LEU A 609 -18.03 -35.75 -15.71
CA LEU A 609 -19.08 -36.32 -16.55
C LEU A 609 -18.54 -36.95 -17.85
N GLY A 610 -17.22 -36.84 -18.10
CA GLY A 610 -16.56 -37.34 -19.31
C GLY A 610 -16.70 -36.46 -20.54
N ASP A 611 -17.26 -35.25 -20.42
CA ASP A 611 -17.44 -34.28 -21.50
C ASP A 611 -16.19 -33.39 -21.62
N THR A 612 -15.09 -33.99 -22.10
CA THR A 612 -13.78 -33.31 -22.15
C THR A 612 -13.74 -32.11 -23.09
N GLU A 613 -14.59 -32.09 -24.13
CA GLU A 613 -14.67 -30.97 -25.08
C GLU A 613 -15.22 -29.72 -24.39
N LYS A 614 -16.33 -29.85 -23.63
CA LYS A 614 -16.86 -28.72 -22.86
C LYS A 614 -15.96 -28.30 -21.73
N ALA A 615 -15.27 -29.24 -21.08
CA ALA A 615 -14.28 -28.87 -20.08
C ALA A 615 -13.16 -27.99 -20.70
N ALA A 616 -12.64 -28.38 -21.86
CA ALA A 616 -11.65 -27.61 -22.60
C ALA A 616 -12.20 -26.26 -23.11
N GLU A 617 -13.48 -26.18 -23.48
CA GLU A 617 -14.15 -24.94 -23.85
C GLU A 617 -14.16 -23.94 -22.67
N GLN A 618 -14.59 -24.36 -21.49
CA GLN A 618 -14.64 -23.50 -20.30
C GLN A 618 -13.24 -22.98 -19.93
N ILE A 619 -12.23 -23.85 -19.99
CA ILE A 619 -10.82 -23.49 -19.77
C ILE A 619 -10.35 -22.48 -20.83
N GLY A 620 -10.63 -22.74 -22.10
CA GLY A 620 -10.22 -21.89 -23.22
C GLY A 620 -10.83 -20.49 -23.15
N GLN A 621 -12.09 -20.37 -22.71
CA GLN A 621 -12.74 -19.08 -22.53
C GLN A 621 -12.03 -18.21 -21.47
N VAL A 622 -11.56 -18.81 -20.36
CA VAL A 622 -10.84 -18.05 -19.33
C VAL A 622 -9.42 -17.71 -19.78
N LEU A 623 -8.68 -18.68 -20.35
CA LEU A 623 -7.28 -18.49 -20.74
C LEU A 623 -7.10 -17.59 -21.96
N ALA A 624 -8.17 -17.28 -22.69
CA ALA A 624 -8.14 -16.31 -23.78
C ALA A 624 -7.73 -14.91 -23.27
N ASP A 625 -8.33 -14.49 -22.14
CA ASP A 625 -8.15 -13.17 -21.54
C ASP A 625 -7.22 -13.20 -20.32
N LEU A 626 -7.24 -14.30 -19.55
CA LEU A 626 -6.45 -14.48 -18.33
C LEU A 626 -5.49 -15.68 -18.47
N PRO A 627 -4.44 -15.59 -19.32
CA PRO A 627 -3.57 -16.73 -19.65
C PRO A 627 -2.72 -17.22 -18.48
N LEU A 628 -2.65 -16.44 -17.39
CA LEU A 628 -1.96 -16.77 -16.13
C LEU A 628 -2.93 -17.16 -15.00
N TYR A 629 -4.22 -17.37 -15.27
CA TYR A 629 -5.14 -17.85 -14.23
C TYR A 629 -4.87 -19.32 -13.89
N HIS A 630 -4.00 -19.52 -12.89
CA HIS A 630 -3.48 -20.84 -12.53
C HIS A 630 -4.54 -21.92 -12.21
N PRO A 631 -5.71 -21.63 -11.61
CA PRO A 631 -6.71 -22.67 -11.33
C PRO A 631 -7.15 -23.45 -12.58
N VAL A 632 -7.47 -22.75 -13.68
CA VAL A 632 -7.88 -23.43 -14.93
C VAL A 632 -6.69 -23.92 -15.75
N ARG A 633 -5.48 -23.32 -15.61
CA ARG A 633 -4.24 -23.88 -16.17
C ARG A 633 -3.94 -25.27 -15.58
N PHE A 634 -4.19 -25.45 -14.28
CA PHE A 634 -4.07 -26.76 -13.64
C PHE A 634 -5.10 -27.74 -14.20
N GLU A 635 -6.37 -27.33 -14.36
CA GLU A 635 -7.40 -28.16 -15.00
C GLU A 635 -7.03 -28.56 -16.43
N GLN A 636 -6.41 -27.65 -17.21
CA GLN A 636 -5.87 -27.97 -18.54
C GLN A 636 -4.83 -29.08 -18.46
N ALA A 637 -3.83 -28.93 -17.58
CA ALA A 637 -2.79 -29.94 -17.38
C ALA A 637 -3.38 -31.29 -16.88
N TRP A 638 -4.43 -31.22 -16.07
CA TRP A 638 -5.12 -32.40 -15.56
C TRP A 638 -5.91 -33.14 -16.64
N LEU A 639 -6.60 -32.42 -17.54
CA LEU A 639 -7.23 -33.02 -18.72
C LEU A 639 -6.22 -33.72 -19.64
N GLU A 640 -5.00 -33.17 -19.76
CA GLU A 640 -3.88 -33.73 -20.53
C GLU A 640 -3.22 -34.95 -19.87
N GLY A 641 -3.74 -35.43 -18.73
CA GLY A 641 -3.22 -36.62 -18.05
C GLY A 641 -1.97 -36.39 -17.19
N ARG A 642 -1.59 -35.14 -16.90
CA ARG A 642 -0.46 -34.79 -16.03
C ARG A 642 -0.86 -34.89 -14.56
N ARG A 643 -0.13 -35.66 -13.76
CA ARG A 643 -0.47 -35.99 -12.36
C ARG A 643 0.70 -35.83 -11.38
N THR A 644 1.93 -35.97 -11.85
CA THR A 644 3.13 -35.82 -10.99
C THR A 644 3.78 -34.45 -11.17
N PRO A 645 4.60 -33.98 -10.21
CA PRO A 645 5.34 -32.72 -10.35
C PRO A 645 6.14 -32.63 -11.66
N GLU A 646 6.78 -33.72 -12.09
CA GLU A 646 7.56 -33.77 -13.33
C GLU A 646 6.66 -33.57 -14.56
N GLN A 647 5.46 -34.16 -14.56
CA GLN A 647 4.48 -33.98 -15.63
C GLN A 647 3.87 -32.58 -15.60
N LEU A 648 3.77 -31.96 -14.43
CA LEU A 648 3.27 -30.60 -14.21
C LEU A 648 4.35 -29.51 -14.38
N ALA A 649 5.55 -29.84 -14.88
CA ALA A 649 6.64 -28.89 -15.03
C ALA A 649 6.28 -27.67 -15.90
N SER A 650 5.54 -27.87 -17.01
CA SER A 650 5.09 -26.76 -17.87
C SER A 650 4.11 -25.82 -17.14
N PHE A 651 3.17 -26.40 -16.38
CA PHE A 651 2.26 -25.64 -15.53
C PHE A 651 3.03 -24.81 -14.48
N SER A 652 3.94 -25.47 -13.77
CA SER A 652 4.75 -24.91 -12.69
C SER A 652 5.74 -23.84 -13.17
N SER A 653 6.22 -23.93 -14.42
CA SER A 653 7.22 -23.00 -14.99
C SER A 653 6.75 -21.54 -15.14
N LEU A 654 5.43 -21.30 -15.05
CA LEU A 654 4.83 -19.95 -15.05
C LEU A 654 4.42 -19.47 -13.66
N ILE A 655 4.68 -20.25 -12.61
CA ILE A 655 4.54 -19.84 -11.20
C ILE A 655 5.95 -19.47 -10.72
N ARG A 656 6.30 -18.20 -10.91
CA ARG A 656 7.62 -17.58 -10.72
C ARG A 656 7.62 -16.54 -9.60
N ASN A 657 6.46 -16.25 -9.02
CA ASN A 657 6.31 -15.34 -7.89
C ASN A 657 7.15 -15.80 -6.69
N GLU A 658 7.37 -14.91 -5.72
CA GLU A 658 8.24 -15.15 -4.58
C GLU A 658 7.77 -16.29 -3.64
N LEU A 659 6.46 -16.53 -3.55
CA LEU A 659 5.85 -17.51 -2.65
C LEU A 659 5.08 -18.59 -3.42
N PRO A 660 5.74 -19.36 -4.31
CA PRO A 660 5.06 -20.31 -5.19
C PRO A 660 4.38 -21.45 -4.40
N GLN A 661 4.91 -21.80 -3.23
CA GLN A 661 4.31 -22.78 -2.33
C GLN A 661 2.92 -22.34 -1.86
N GLU A 662 2.73 -21.04 -1.64
CA GLU A 662 1.44 -20.47 -1.25
C GLU A 662 0.44 -20.52 -2.41
N THR A 663 0.90 -20.34 -3.66
CA THR A 663 0.07 -20.59 -4.85
C THR A 663 -0.42 -22.04 -4.88
N TYR A 664 0.47 -23.02 -4.72
CA TYR A 664 0.06 -24.43 -4.73
C TYR A 664 -0.89 -24.79 -3.59
N LEU A 665 -0.67 -24.24 -2.38
CA LEU A 665 -1.53 -24.44 -1.22
C LEU A 665 -2.93 -23.84 -1.39
N GLU A 666 -3.04 -22.67 -2.02
CA GLU A 666 -4.30 -22.02 -2.33
C GLU A 666 -5.10 -22.86 -3.33
N LEU A 667 -4.47 -23.30 -4.42
CA LEU A 667 -5.09 -24.18 -5.40
C LEU A 667 -5.51 -25.52 -4.79
N ALA A 668 -4.64 -26.16 -4.00
CA ALA A 668 -4.95 -27.42 -3.34
C ALA A 668 -6.12 -27.29 -2.35
N GLY A 669 -6.19 -26.18 -1.62
CA GLY A 669 -7.31 -25.88 -0.71
C GLY A 669 -8.67 -25.85 -1.40
N TRP A 670 -8.73 -25.34 -2.63
CA TRP A 670 -9.98 -25.37 -3.41
C TRP A 670 -10.41 -26.82 -3.72
N TYR A 671 -9.49 -27.68 -4.19
CA TYR A 671 -9.80 -29.09 -4.47
C TYR A 671 -10.19 -29.88 -3.21
N GLU A 672 -9.53 -29.62 -2.07
CA GLU A 672 -9.91 -30.21 -0.78
C GLU A 672 -11.35 -29.86 -0.40
N ARG A 673 -11.75 -28.59 -0.58
CA ARG A 673 -13.10 -28.11 -0.26
C ARG A 673 -14.23 -28.78 -1.06
N ILE A 674 -13.93 -29.28 -2.27
CA ILE A 674 -14.87 -30.02 -3.13
C ILE A 674 -14.64 -31.54 -3.09
N GLY A 675 -13.76 -32.02 -2.21
CA GLY A 675 -13.51 -33.44 -1.97
C GLY A 675 -12.75 -34.14 -3.09
N LEU A 676 -11.84 -33.44 -3.75
CA LEU A 676 -10.96 -33.94 -4.81
C LEU A 676 -9.52 -34.08 -4.30
N ALA A 677 -9.29 -35.14 -3.51
CA ALA A 677 -8.04 -35.34 -2.80
C ALA A 677 -6.83 -35.63 -3.72
N ASP A 678 -7.03 -36.28 -4.87
CA ASP A 678 -5.93 -36.63 -5.77
C ASP A 678 -5.37 -35.39 -6.49
N GLU A 679 -6.24 -34.50 -6.94
CA GLU A 679 -5.89 -33.18 -7.47
C GLU A 679 -5.12 -32.34 -6.43
N ALA A 680 -5.64 -32.28 -5.20
CA ALA A 680 -4.99 -31.58 -4.10
C ALA A 680 -3.59 -32.14 -3.80
N LEU A 681 -3.47 -33.47 -3.70
CA LEU A 681 -2.18 -34.14 -3.46
C LEU A 681 -1.15 -33.85 -4.55
N ALA A 682 -1.56 -33.77 -5.83
CA ALA A 682 -0.67 -33.42 -6.93
C ALA A 682 -0.15 -31.98 -6.83
N LEU A 683 -1.01 -31.03 -6.43
CA LEU A 683 -0.61 -29.63 -6.20
C LEU A 683 0.30 -29.49 -4.99
N LEU A 684 -0.03 -30.16 -3.87
CA LEU A 684 0.81 -30.16 -2.66
C LEU A 684 2.20 -30.75 -2.94
N ALA A 685 2.29 -31.77 -3.81
CA ALA A 685 3.58 -32.32 -4.24
C ALA A 685 4.42 -31.31 -5.06
N CYS A 686 3.79 -30.40 -5.82
CA CYS A 686 4.50 -29.33 -6.52
C CYS A 686 5.12 -28.29 -5.55
N ALA A 687 4.64 -28.19 -4.31
CA ALA A 687 5.22 -27.34 -3.28
C ALA A 687 6.52 -27.90 -2.67
N GLY A 688 6.95 -29.11 -3.08
CA GLY A 688 8.20 -29.72 -2.65
C GLY A 688 8.21 -30.10 -1.17
N ASP A 689 9.24 -29.69 -0.45
CA ASP A 689 9.45 -29.98 0.96
C ASP A 689 8.83 -28.94 1.92
N TYR A 690 7.93 -28.09 1.42
CA TYR A 690 7.26 -27.09 2.25
C TYR A 690 6.45 -27.75 3.39
N PRO A 691 6.77 -27.49 4.68
CA PRO A 691 6.24 -28.30 5.78
C PRO A 691 4.71 -28.32 5.85
N VAL A 692 4.06 -27.18 5.67
CA VAL A 692 2.58 -27.08 5.74
C VAL A 692 1.92 -27.89 4.62
N ALA A 693 2.53 -27.93 3.43
CA ALA A 693 2.04 -28.76 2.33
C ALA A 693 2.19 -30.25 2.64
N LEU A 694 3.33 -30.65 3.23
CA LEU A 694 3.55 -32.04 3.65
C LEU A 694 2.59 -32.48 4.77
N TYR A 695 2.32 -31.64 5.78
CA TYR A 695 1.33 -31.95 6.82
C TYR A 695 -0.07 -32.15 6.24
N ARG A 696 -0.49 -31.29 5.31
CA ARG A 696 -1.77 -31.44 4.61
C ARG A 696 -1.80 -32.70 3.75
N ALA A 697 -0.75 -32.98 3.00
CA ALA A 697 -0.66 -34.19 2.18
C ALA A 697 -0.70 -35.47 3.03
N ALA A 698 -0.01 -35.50 4.16
CA ALA A 698 -0.05 -36.60 5.12
C ALA A 698 -1.48 -36.83 5.65
N TYR A 699 -2.18 -35.76 6.00
CA TYR A 699 -3.57 -35.83 6.45
C TYR A 699 -4.52 -36.35 5.36
N LEU A 700 -4.35 -35.92 4.10
CA LEU A 700 -5.14 -36.45 2.98
C LEU A 700 -4.89 -37.94 2.74
N TRP A 701 -3.64 -38.41 2.84
CA TRP A 701 -3.34 -39.85 2.77
C TRP A 701 -3.99 -40.62 3.92
N HIS A 702 -4.01 -40.06 5.12
CA HIS A 702 -4.71 -40.64 6.27
C HIS A 702 -6.22 -40.74 6.01
N GLN A 703 -6.85 -39.67 5.51
CA GLN A 703 -8.28 -39.69 5.15
C GLN A 703 -8.62 -40.72 4.06
N GLN A 704 -7.68 -41.02 3.15
CA GLN A 704 -7.83 -42.09 2.16
C GLN A 704 -7.55 -43.51 2.71
N GLY A 705 -7.23 -43.65 4.00
CA GLY A 705 -6.87 -44.93 4.62
C GLY A 705 -5.49 -45.47 4.20
N ARG A 706 -4.59 -44.60 3.71
CA ARG A 706 -3.23 -44.94 3.28
C ARG A 706 -2.22 -44.62 4.38
N GLU A 707 -2.38 -45.25 5.54
CA GLU A 707 -1.68 -44.88 6.78
C GLU A 707 -0.15 -44.94 6.67
N GLU A 708 0.40 -45.98 6.02
CA GLU A 708 1.85 -46.10 5.84
C GLU A 708 2.44 -44.89 5.08
N LYS A 709 1.75 -44.43 4.03
CA LYS A 709 2.14 -43.23 3.29
C LYS A 709 1.94 -41.97 4.13
N ALA A 710 0.82 -41.87 4.85
CA ALA A 710 0.52 -40.73 5.71
C ALA A 710 1.63 -40.51 6.73
N LEU A 711 2.04 -41.57 7.44
CA LEU A 711 3.12 -41.51 8.43
C LEU A 711 4.49 -41.23 7.79
N ALA A 712 4.77 -41.79 6.61
CA ALA A 712 6.02 -41.50 5.89
C ALA A 712 6.12 -40.01 5.48
N VAL A 713 5.03 -39.42 4.99
CA VAL A 713 4.98 -38.00 4.62
C VAL A 713 4.98 -37.11 5.87
N LEU A 714 4.34 -37.53 6.96
CA LEU A 714 4.37 -36.83 8.24
C LEU A 714 5.81 -36.73 8.79
N GLU A 715 6.60 -37.80 8.69
CA GLU A 715 8.01 -37.77 9.08
C GLU A 715 8.85 -36.84 8.20
N GLN A 716 8.55 -36.76 6.90
CA GLN A 716 9.17 -35.77 6.02
C GLN A 716 8.81 -34.34 6.46
N ALA A 717 7.54 -34.09 6.80
CA ALA A 717 7.10 -32.79 7.32
C ALA A 717 7.83 -32.40 8.62
N ASN A 718 8.01 -33.37 9.52
CA ASN A 718 8.74 -33.18 10.78
C ASN A 718 10.21 -32.86 10.55
N ALA A 719 10.83 -33.44 9.51
CA ALA A 719 12.23 -33.20 9.15
C ALA A 719 12.45 -31.86 8.44
N ALA A 720 11.50 -31.38 7.63
CA ALA A 720 11.62 -30.18 6.80
C ALA A 720 11.87 -28.88 7.59
N SER A 721 12.65 -27.94 7.03
CA SER A 721 13.05 -26.71 7.73
C SER A 721 11.84 -25.80 8.05
N PRO A 722 11.79 -25.16 9.23
CA PRO A 722 10.79 -24.14 9.55
C PRO A 722 11.15 -22.73 9.04
N ASP A 723 12.28 -22.59 8.33
CA ASP A 723 12.72 -21.31 7.77
C ASP A 723 11.71 -20.77 6.75
N PHE A 724 11.29 -19.51 6.94
CA PHE A 724 10.36 -18.80 6.05
C PHE A 724 9.00 -19.52 5.84
N VAL A 725 8.55 -20.30 6.82
CA VAL A 725 7.24 -20.98 6.81
C VAL A 725 6.25 -20.20 7.68
N PHE A 726 5.42 -19.36 7.04
CA PHE A 726 4.51 -18.40 7.71
C PHE A 726 3.03 -18.78 7.47
N PRO A 727 2.53 -19.87 8.08
CA PRO A 727 1.16 -20.30 7.86
C PRO A 727 0.16 -19.31 8.47
N PHE A 728 -0.94 -19.10 7.78
CA PHE A 728 -1.99 -18.14 8.16
C PHE A 728 -3.41 -18.67 7.95
N ARG A 729 -3.58 -19.80 7.24
CA ARG A 729 -4.86 -20.36 6.84
C ARG A 729 -5.49 -21.23 7.95
N PRO A 730 -6.68 -20.88 8.49
CA PRO A 730 -7.43 -21.76 9.40
C PRO A 730 -7.68 -23.16 8.83
N GLU A 731 -7.80 -23.28 7.50
CA GLU A 731 -8.05 -24.54 6.80
C GLU A 731 -6.94 -25.58 7.01
N SER A 732 -5.72 -25.15 7.36
CA SER A 732 -4.61 -26.06 7.65
C SER A 732 -4.68 -26.67 9.06
N MET A 733 -5.57 -26.17 9.93
CA MET A 733 -5.61 -26.56 11.34
C MET A 733 -5.99 -28.03 11.54
N ALA A 734 -6.92 -28.57 10.73
CA ALA A 734 -7.35 -29.97 10.86
C ALA A 734 -6.19 -30.96 10.64
N ALA A 735 -5.36 -30.71 9.62
CA ALA A 735 -4.18 -31.52 9.33
C ALA A 735 -3.14 -31.46 10.47
N LEU A 736 -2.92 -30.27 11.03
CA LEU A 736 -2.00 -30.07 12.15
C LEU A 736 -2.51 -30.68 13.46
N GLN A 737 -3.82 -30.64 13.71
CA GLN A 737 -4.44 -31.28 14.87
C GLN A 737 -4.31 -32.80 14.82
N TRP A 738 -4.56 -33.40 13.64
CA TRP A 738 -4.27 -34.82 13.43
C TRP A 738 -2.79 -35.14 13.63
N ALA A 739 -1.89 -34.35 13.03
CA ALA A 739 -0.45 -34.53 13.16
C ALA A 739 0.03 -34.44 14.63
N ALA A 740 -0.58 -33.59 15.45
CA ALA A 740 -0.26 -33.48 16.88
C ALA A 740 -0.62 -34.74 17.67
N GLY A 741 -1.65 -35.49 17.22
CA GLY A 741 -1.98 -36.79 17.79
C GLY A 741 -1.05 -37.93 17.31
N ALA A 742 -0.37 -37.73 16.19
CA ALA A 742 0.46 -38.74 15.53
C ALA A 742 1.97 -38.53 15.69
N SER A 743 2.43 -37.32 16.04
CA SER A 743 3.84 -36.95 16.16
C SER A 743 4.11 -36.02 17.35
N PRO A 744 5.21 -36.22 18.10
CA PRO A 744 5.64 -35.31 19.16
C PRO A 744 6.47 -34.11 18.65
N SER A 745 6.51 -33.86 17.33
CA SER A 745 7.31 -32.78 16.75
C SER A 745 6.83 -31.40 17.21
N TRP A 746 7.73 -30.61 17.81
CA TRP A 746 7.44 -29.24 18.24
C TRP A 746 6.97 -28.32 17.08
N LYS A 747 7.34 -28.64 15.83
CA LYS A 747 6.94 -27.86 14.65
C LYS A 747 5.43 -27.86 14.44
N VAL A 748 4.74 -28.93 14.85
CA VAL A 748 3.29 -29.03 14.73
C VAL A 748 2.61 -27.96 15.60
N ASP A 749 2.96 -27.89 16.88
CA ASP A 749 2.44 -26.86 17.78
C ASP A 749 2.92 -25.45 17.41
N TYR A 750 4.15 -25.32 16.88
CA TYR A 750 4.65 -24.05 16.36
C TYR A 750 3.75 -23.51 15.23
N TYR A 751 3.46 -24.32 14.22
CA TYR A 751 2.60 -23.90 13.10
C TYR A 751 1.15 -23.67 13.52
N GLN A 752 0.61 -24.47 14.46
CA GLN A 752 -0.71 -24.18 15.05
C GLN A 752 -0.70 -22.82 15.76
N GLY A 753 0.34 -22.52 16.54
CA GLY A 753 0.50 -21.24 17.23
C GLY A 753 0.57 -20.06 16.26
N LEU A 754 1.31 -20.18 15.15
CA LEU A 754 1.38 -19.12 14.13
C LEU A 754 0.03 -18.89 13.45
N ILE A 755 -0.72 -19.95 13.10
CA ILE A 755 -2.07 -19.81 12.52
C ILE A 755 -3.01 -19.14 13.52
N LEU A 756 -3.04 -19.58 14.77
CA LEU A 756 -3.89 -18.97 15.80
C LEU A 756 -3.56 -17.48 15.98
N TRP A 757 -2.27 -17.13 15.99
CA TRP A 757 -1.85 -15.74 16.11
C TRP A 757 -2.25 -14.90 14.89
N ALA A 758 -2.05 -15.41 13.67
CA ALA A 758 -2.46 -14.75 12.42
C ALA A 758 -3.98 -14.54 12.32
N ASN A 759 -4.75 -15.34 13.07
CA ASN A 759 -6.21 -15.28 13.13
C ASN A 759 -6.69 -14.70 14.48
N HIS A 760 -5.95 -13.74 15.02
CA HIS A 760 -6.31 -12.91 16.18
C HIS A 760 -6.63 -13.68 17.49
N GLN A 761 -6.00 -14.84 17.69
CA GLN A 761 -6.07 -15.64 18.92
C GLN A 761 -4.70 -15.70 19.63
N PRO A 762 -4.16 -14.57 20.12
CA PRO A 762 -2.80 -14.49 20.65
C PRO A 762 -2.59 -15.28 21.95
N ALA A 763 -3.63 -15.47 22.76
CA ALA A 763 -3.55 -16.23 24.01
C ALA A 763 -3.41 -17.73 23.73
N GLU A 764 -4.25 -18.27 22.85
CA GLU A 764 -4.19 -19.66 22.38
C GLU A 764 -2.89 -19.92 21.62
N ALA A 765 -2.45 -18.95 20.81
CA ALA A 765 -1.16 -19.01 20.14
C ALA A 765 0.00 -19.12 21.13
N LEU A 766 0.04 -18.26 22.16
CA LEU A 766 1.09 -18.31 23.17
C LEU A 766 1.10 -19.66 23.88
N ALA A 767 -0.07 -20.20 24.26
CA ALA A 767 -0.18 -21.52 24.88
C ALA A 767 0.43 -22.63 24.00
N LYS A 768 0.19 -22.60 22.69
CA LYS A 768 0.81 -23.52 21.73
C LYS A 768 2.32 -23.36 21.63
N LEU A 769 2.81 -22.12 21.57
CA LEU A 769 4.24 -21.84 21.52
C LEU A 769 4.96 -22.18 22.84
N GLU A 770 4.27 -22.16 23.98
CA GLU A 770 4.84 -22.58 25.27
C GLU A 770 4.88 -24.10 25.43
N ALA A 771 3.95 -24.83 24.80
CA ALA A 771 3.93 -26.29 24.79
C ALA A 771 5.07 -26.91 23.96
N CYS A 772 5.66 -26.14 23.04
CA CYS A 772 6.78 -26.59 22.21
C CYS A 772 8.00 -26.97 23.06
N ALA A 773 8.56 -28.17 22.81
CA ALA A 773 9.82 -28.59 23.40
C ALA A 773 10.98 -27.62 23.06
N PRO A 774 12.03 -27.51 23.89
CA PRO A 774 13.20 -26.70 23.57
C PRO A 774 13.77 -27.04 22.19
N THR A 775 13.99 -26.00 21.38
CA THR A 775 14.39 -26.13 19.98
C THR A 775 15.66 -25.35 19.70
N ASP A 776 16.38 -25.70 18.63
CA ASP A 776 17.57 -24.99 18.15
C ASP A 776 17.22 -24.06 16.98
N TYR A 777 16.14 -23.28 17.15
CA TYR A 777 15.61 -22.39 16.13
C TYR A 777 15.39 -20.99 16.74
N ALA A 778 16.34 -20.08 16.55
CA ALA A 778 16.28 -18.74 17.12
C ALA A 778 15.03 -17.93 16.72
N PRO A 779 14.53 -17.97 15.46
CA PRO A 779 13.31 -17.28 15.07
C PRO A 779 12.08 -17.70 15.87
N PHE A 780 11.96 -18.97 16.30
CA PHE A 780 10.86 -19.41 17.18
C PHE A 780 10.84 -18.62 18.49
N TYR A 781 11.99 -18.44 19.14
CA TYR A 781 12.07 -17.69 20.40
C TYR A 781 11.82 -16.19 20.18
N LEU A 782 12.29 -15.63 19.06
CA LEU A 782 11.98 -14.24 18.69
C LEU A 782 10.48 -14.03 18.42
N SER A 783 9.81 -14.97 17.75
CA SER A 783 8.36 -14.95 17.55
C SER A 783 7.62 -15.05 18.87
N ARG A 784 7.97 -16.02 19.73
CA ARG A 784 7.31 -16.23 21.03
C ARG A 784 7.52 -15.05 21.99
N ALA A 785 8.70 -14.42 21.97
CA ALA A 785 8.98 -13.23 22.77
C ALA A 785 8.02 -12.07 22.48
N GLN A 786 7.49 -11.96 21.26
CA GLN A 786 6.53 -10.90 20.88
C GLN A 786 5.18 -11.04 21.60
N LEU A 787 4.79 -12.24 22.00
CA LEU A 787 3.57 -12.51 22.78
C LEU A 787 3.80 -12.48 24.30
N LYS A 788 5.02 -12.20 24.75
CA LYS A 788 5.41 -12.14 26.17
C LYS A 788 5.81 -10.73 26.58
N GLN A 789 5.93 -10.52 27.89
CA GLN A 789 6.41 -9.29 28.49
C GLN A 789 7.42 -9.55 29.62
N GLY A 790 8.23 -8.54 29.96
CA GLY A 790 9.15 -8.56 31.11
C GLY A 790 10.15 -9.73 31.10
N ALA A 791 10.39 -10.33 32.27
CA ALA A 791 11.41 -11.36 32.45
C ALA A 791 11.22 -12.59 31.53
N ALA A 792 9.97 -12.99 31.26
CA ALA A 792 9.67 -14.13 30.39
C ALA A 792 10.02 -13.84 28.92
N ARG A 793 9.79 -12.61 28.47
CA ARG A 793 10.21 -12.12 27.15
C ARG A 793 11.73 -12.08 27.05
N LEU A 794 12.40 -11.47 28.02
CA LEU A 794 13.87 -11.37 28.04
C LEU A 794 14.54 -12.76 28.00
N ALA A 795 13.99 -13.75 28.71
CA ALA A 795 14.49 -15.12 28.68
C ALA A 795 14.45 -15.74 27.28
N ASP A 796 13.38 -15.51 26.51
CA ASP A 796 13.28 -15.97 25.12
C ASP A 796 14.29 -15.24 24.21
N LEU A 797 14.48 -13.93 24.39
CA LEU A 797 15.47 -13.16 23.62
C LEU A 797 16.92 -13.62 23.92
N GLN A 798 17.25 -13.88 25.17
CA GLN A 798 18.55 -14.42 25.57
C GLN A 798 18.75 -15.84 25.05
N ARG A 799 17.69 -16.66 25.04
CA ARG A 799 17.75 -17.99 24.42
C ARG A 799 18.00 -17.91 22.91
N ALA A 800 17.36 -16.97 22.22
CA ALA A 800 17.64 -16.70 20.81
C ALA A 800 19.10 -16.27 20.58
N GLU A 801 19.67 -15.42 21.46
CA GLU A 801 21.09 -15.01 21.40
C GLU A 801 22.06 -16.18 21.56
N GLN A 802 21.74 -17.14 22.45
CA GLN A 802 22.53 -18.36 22.65
C GLN A 802 22.54 -19.27 21.42
N ILE A 803 21.42 -19.37 20.70
CA ILE A 803 21.29 -20.19 19.50
C ILE A 803 21.96 -19.50 18.31
N ASN A 804 21.61 -18.24 18.05
CA ASN A 804 22.18 -17.46 16.97
C ASN A 804 22.14 -15.96 17.29
N ALA A 805 23.30 -15.38 17.61
CA ALA A 805 23.47 -13.95 17.87
C ALA A 805 23.44 -13.09 16.57
N SER A 806 22.33 -13.14 15.83
CA SER A 806 22.07 -12.32 14.64
C SER A 806 21.83 -10.85 15.02
N TRP A 807 21.95 -9.93 14.05
CA TRP A 807 21.67 -8.51 14.31
C TRP A 807 20.20 -8.29 14.73
N ARG A 808 19.26 -9.10 14.25
CA ARG A 808 17.84 -9.03 14.66
C ARG A 808 17.64 -9.39 16.13
N VAL A 809 18.37 -10.39 16.64
CA VAL A 809 18.39 -10.68 18.08
C VAL A 809 18.97 -9.51 18.88
N GLY A 810 20.08 -8.93 18.42
CA GLY A 810 20.68 -7.76 19.06
C GLY A 810 19.73 -6.56 19.10
N LEU A 811 18.99 -6.32 18.01
CA LEU A 811 17.98 -5.28 17.93
C LEU A 811 16.81 -5.53 18.90
N ALA A 812 16.33 -6.77 18.98
CA ALA A 812 15.27 -7.15 19.91
C ALA A 812 15.69 -6.97 21.38
N LEU A 813 16.91 -7.38 21.75
CA LEU A 813 17.48 -7.15 23.08
C LEU A 813 17.65 -5.66 23.39
N LEU A 814 18.15 -4.87 22.43
CA LEU A 814 18.27 -3.42 22.59
C LEU A 814 16.91 -2.76 22.82
N ASN A 815 15.88 -3.17 22.10
CA ASN A 815 14.52 -2.69 22.31
C ASN A 815 13.99 -3.07 23.69
N GLU A 816 14.25 -4.29 24.15
CA GLU A 816 13.84 -4.76 25.49
C GLU A 816 14.48 -3.95 26.60
N TYR A 817 15.82 -3.80 26.59
CA TYR A 817 16.53 -3.04 27.62
C TYR A 817 16.17 -1.55 27.58
N THR A 818 15.91 -0.99 26.39
CA THR A 818 15.42 0.40 26.25
C THR A 818 14.02 0.55 26.86
N ALA A 819 13.10 -0.37 26.60
CA ALA A 819 11.75 -0.35 27.17
C ALA A 819 11.77 -0.49 28.69
N ALA A 820 12.66 -1.34 29.22
CA ALA A 820 12.91 -1.50 30.65
C ALA A 820 13.70 -0.35 31.30
N LYS A 821 14.17 0.63 30.52
CA LYS A 821 15.08 1.71 30.94
C LYS A 821 16.38 1.20 31.58
N ASP A 822 16.81 -0.01 31.26
CA ASP A 822 18.11 -0.57 31.66
C ASP A 822 19.20 -0.08 30.70
N TRP A 823 19.58 1.18 30.87
CA TRP A 823 20.55 1.84 30.00
C TRP A 823 21.95 1.22 30.06
N GLN A 824 22.30 0.59 31.18
CA GLN A 824 23.59 -0.09 31.32
C GLN A 824 23.64 -1.31 30.39
N GLN A 825 22.64 -2.19 30.44
CA GLN A 825 22.56 -3.35 29.56
C GLN A 825 22.35 -2.96 28.10
N ALA A 826 21.58 -1.90 27.83
CA ALA A 826 21.40 -1.38 26.49
C ALA A 826 22.73 -0.88 25.88
N VAL A 827 23.55 -0.15 26.64
CA VAL A 827 24.88 0.30 26.19
C VAL A 827 25.84 -0.87 26.00
N GLU A 828 25.85 -1.84 26.91
CA GLU A 828 26.72 -3.02 26.78
C GLU A 828 26.37 -3.85 25.54
N THR A 829 25.08 -4.18 25.39
CA THR A 829 24.56 -4.92 24.25
C THR A 829 24.80 -4.16 22.94
N GLY A 830 24.49 -2.86 22.91
CA GLY A 830 24.71 -2.01 21.76
C GLY A 830 26.17 -1.95 21.32
N LYS A 831 27.10 -1.85 22.28
CA LYS A 831 28.54 -1.89 22.00
C LYS A 831 28.97 -3.22 21.37
N ARG A 832 28.48 -4.37 21.88
CA ARG A 832 28.79 -5.70 21.33
C ARG A 832 28.27 -5.84 19.89
N TYR A 833 27.02 -5.48 19.67
CA TYR A 833 26.35 -5.66 18.39
C TYR A 833 26.77 -4.63 17.34
N ALA A 834 27.01 -3.36 17.71
CA ALA A 834 27.57 -2.36 16.80
C ALA A 834 28.98 -2.71 16.35
N LYS A 835 29.78 -3.37 17.21
CA LYS A 835 31.09 -3.92 16.81
C LYS A 835 30.94 -5.07 15.81
N LYS A 836 29.95 -5.94 16.01
CA LYS A 836 29.70 -7.10 15.14
C LYS A 836 29.08 -6.70 13.79
N TYR A 837 28.24 -5.66 13.78
CA TYR A 837 27.50 -5.17 12.61
C TYR A 837 27.69 -3.65 12.42
N PRO A 838 28.92 -3.19 12.10
CA PRO A 838 29.26 -1.75 12.11
C PRO A 838 28.51 -0.91 11.07
N HIS A 839 27.97 -1.52 10.02
CA HIS A 839 27.20 -0.86 8.98
C HIS A 839 25.67 -0.96 9.17
N ASN A 840 25.20 -1.65 10.23
CA ASN A 840 23.78 -1.76 10.50
C ASN A 840 23.31 -0.54 11.31
N TYR A 841 22.67 0.41 10.63
CA TYR A 841 22.25 1.66 11.27
C TYR A 841 21.10 1.49 12.26
N TYR A 842 20.27 0.44 12.18
CA TYR A 842 19.26 0.18 13.21
C TYR A 842 19.91 -0.11 14.57
N ILE A 843 20.94 -0.96 14.57
CA ILE A 843 21.76 -1.21 15.76
C ILE A 843 22.49 0.07 16.17
N GLY A 844 23.08 0.79 15.21
CA GLY A 844 23.80 2.04 15.45
C GLY A 844 22.93 3.10 16.14
N LEU A 845 21.72 3.35 15.64
CA LEU A 845 20.78 4.32 16.19
C LEU A 845 20.26 3.91 17.57
N LYS A 846 19.94 2.63 17.78
CA LYS A 846 19.52 2.14 19.11
C LYS A 846 20.66 2.22 20.12
N TYR A 847 21.89 1.93 19.71
CA TYR A 847 23.07 2.12 20.55
C TYR A 847 23.34 3.60 20.84
N ALA A 848 23.21 4.49 19.85
CA ALA A 848 23.32 5.93 20.04
C ALA A 848 22.28 6.45 21.03
N ASN A 849 21.02 6.00 20.94
CA ASN A 849 19.97 6.34 21.89
C ASN A 849 20.32 5.87 23.31
N ALA A 850 20.78 4.62 23.47
CA ALA A 850 21.20 4.09 24.77
C ALA A 850 22.37 4.89 25.38
N LEU A 851 23.35 5.30 24.55
CA LEU A 851 24.45 6.19 24.99
C LEU A 851 23.92 7.56 25.43
N CYS A 852 22.98 8.14 24.68
CA CYS A 852 22.38 9.42 25.02
C CYS A 852 21.66 9.35 26.38
N GLU A 853 20.81 8.34 26.57
CA GLU A 853 20.05 8.19 27.82
C GLU A 853 20.91 7.81 29.02
N ALA A 854 22.01 7.11 28.80
CA ALA A 854 23.03 6.85 29.82
C ALA A 854 23.94 8.05 30.16
N GLY A 855 23.71 9.23 29.57
CA GLY A 855 24.53 10.44 29.79
C GLY A 855 25.88 10.44 29.06
N GLN A 856 26.12 9.50 28.15
CA GLN A 856 27.36 9.37 27.38
C GLN A 856 27.33 10.18 26.08
N TYR A 857 26.95 11.47 26.17
CA TYR A 857 26.64 12.32 25.01
C TYR A 857 27.77 12.43 23.98
N LYS A 858 29.02 12.58 24.43
CA LYS A 858 30.17 12.67 23.50
C LYS A 858 30.36 11.39 22.68
N ALA A 859 30.14 10.23 23.28
CA ALA A 859 30.23 8.95 22.60
C ALA A 859 29.05 8.75 21.64
N CYS A 860 27.85 9.19 22.04
CA CYS A 860 26.66 9.22 21.20
C CYS A 860 26.90 10.06 19.93
N ILE A 861 27.33 11.32 20.07
CA ILE A 861 27.60 12.23 18.96
C ILE A 861 28.69 11.65 18.03
N ALA A 862 29.81 11.19 18.59
CA ALA A 862 30.90 10.59 17.79
C ALA A 862 30.51 9.30 17.04
N LEU A 863 29.48 8.58 17.51
CA LEU A 863 28.91 7.44 16.80
C LEU A 863 28.01 7.92 15.65
N LEU A 864 27.14 8.89 15.91
CA LEU A 864 26.23 9.47 14.92
C LEU A 864 26.98 10.16 13.77
N ASP A 865 28.08 10.86 14.05
CA ASP A 865 28.94 11.50 13.04
C ASP A 865 29.53 10.51 12.02
N LYS A 866 29.54 9.21 12.35
CA LYS A 866 30.08 8.13 11.50
C LYS A 866 28.99 7.22 10.93
N LEU A 867 27.76 7.38 11.39
CA LEU A 867 26.67 6.53 10.96
C LEU A 867 26.13 7.01 9.61
N GLU A 868 25.77 6.06 8.77
CA GLU A 868 25.08 6.31 7.51
C GLU A 868 23.68 5.70 7.64
N VAL A 869 22.68 6.56 7.81
CA VAL A 869 21.28 6.17 7.97
C VAL A 869 20.59 6.26 6.61
N LEU A 870 19.99 5.16 6.18
CA LEU A 870 19.09 5.12 5.04
C LEU A 870 17.67 5.17 5.60
N PRO A 871 16.99 6.33 5.56
CA PRO A 871 15.73 6.53 6.26
C PRO A 871 14.58 5.79 5.57
N ASN A 872 13.52 5.50 6.34
CA ASN A 872 12.19 5.32 5.78
C ASN A 872 11.50 6.67 5.57
N GLU A 873 10.36 6.68 4.87
CA GLU A 873 9.60 7.92 4.67
C GLU A 873 9.26 8.58 6.02
N GLY A 874 9.57 9.88 6.16
CA GLY A 874 9.34 10.64 7.38
C GLY A 874 10.27 10.32 8.56
N ALA A 875 11.34 9.55 8.36
CA ALA A 875 12.27 9.23 9.46
C ALA A 875 12.93 10.48 10.05
N TYR A 876 12.91 10.59 11.39
CA TYR A 876 13.54 11.69 12.11
C TYR A 876 14.45 11.23 13.26
N ALA A 877 14.46 9.93 13.57
CA ALA A 877 15.09 9.39 14.78
C ALA A 877 16.59 9.72 14.91
N GLY A 878 17.34 9.66 13.81
CA GLY A 878 18.77 9.99 13.79
C GLY A 878 19.04 11.42 14.27
N ARG A 879 18.32 12.39 13.70
CA ARG A 879 18.42 13.80 14.11
C ARG A 879 17.86 14.04 15.50
N ALA A 880 16.76 13.38 15.88
CA ALA A 880 16.21 13.50 17.22
C ALA A 880 17.25 13.14 18.29
N ILE A 881 17.96 12.02 18.12
CA ILE A 881 19.02 11.59 19.05
C ILE A 881 20.20 12.56 19.01
N TYR A 882 20.63 13.00 17.83
CA TYR A 882 21.73 13.96 17.68
C TYR A 882 21.45 15.31 18.38
N ARG A 883 20.27 15.88 18.13
CA ARG A 883 19.78 17.11 18.76
C ARG A 883 19.67 16.93 20.28
N ALA A 884 19.09 15.83 20.74
CA ALA A 884 18.95 15.54 22.16
C ALA A 884 20.31 15.39 22.87
N ALA A 885 21.26 14.65 22.30
CA ALA A 885 22.58 14.47 22.89
C ALA A 885 23.33 15.80 23.05
N ASN A 886 23.26 16.68 22.04
CA ASN A 886 23.86 18.00 22.09
C ASN A 886 23.19 18.91 23.14
N LEU A 887 21.85 18.94 23.19
CA LEU A 887 21.11 19.77 24.15
C LEU A 887 21.28 19.29 25.59
N PHE A 888 21.21 17.98 25.84
CA PHE A 888 21.46 17.42 27.17
C PHE A 888 22.90 17.68 27.64
N GLN A 889 23.87 17.57 26.74
CA GLN A 889 25.25 17.94 27.04
C GLN A 889 25.38 19.44 27.37
N ALA A 890 24.67 20.32 26.65
CA ALA A 890 24.65 21.74 26.93
C ALA A 890 24.03 22.05 28.30
N MET A 891 22.93 21.39 28.66
CA MET A 891 22.29 21.52 29.98
C MET A 891 23.26 21.16 31.11
N GLU A 892 23.98 20.03 31.02
CA GLU A 892 25.01 19.68 32.00
C GLU A 892 26.14 20.71 32.08
N GLN A 893 26.59 21.20 30.92
CA GLN A 893 27.65 22.19 30.84
C GLN A 893 27.21 23.52 31.46
N ILE A 894 25.96 23.94 31.28
CA ILE A 894 25.37 25.12 31.94
C ILE A 894 25.36 24.92 33.45
N ALA A 895 24.92 23.76 33.95
CA ALA A 895 24.95 23.45 35.39
C ALA A 895 26.38 23.52 35.96
N LYS A 896 27.37 23.08 35.18
CA LYS A 896 28.82 23.17 35.50
C LYS A 896 29.46 24.53 35.19
N LYS A 897 28.68 25.54 34.78
CA LYS A 897 29.12 26.89 34.36
C LYS A 897 30.13 26.91 33.18
N GLN A 898 30.15 25.86 32.37
CA GLN A 898 30.99 25.70 31.18
C GLN A 898 30.36 26.36 29.94
N TYR A 899 30.08 27.66 30.04
CA TYR A 899 29.23 28.39 29.10
C TYR A 899 29.75 28.45 27.65
N ARG A 900 31.07 28.39 27.43
CA ARG A 900 31.65 28.35 26.07
C ARG A 900 31.36 27.00 25.39
N SER A 901 31.51 25.91 26.14
CA SER A 901 31.20 24.57 25.64
C SER A 901 29.70 24.40 25.41
N ALA A 902 28.87 24.91 26.34
CA ALA A 902 27.41 24.88 26.19
C ALA A 902 26.95 25.58 24.92
N ALA A 903 27.47 26.78 24.62
CA ALA A 903 27.15 27.49 23.39
C ALA A 903 27.52 26.68 22.13
N LYS A 904 28.66 25.97 22.14
CA LYS A 904 29.06 25.11 21.01
C LYS A 904 28.09 23.93 20.81
N SER A 905 27.67 23.29 21.90
CA SER A 905 26.71 22.18 21.85
C SER A 905 25.32 22.64 21.42
N ILE A 906 24.85 23.82 21.87
CA ILE A 906 23.58 24.41 21.41
C ILE A 906 23.64 24.73 19.91
N GLU A 907 24.77 25.26 19.42
CA GLU A 907 24.89 25.55 17.99
C GLU A 907 24.89 24.26 17.15
N ALA A 908 25.62 23.23 17.60
CA ALA A 908 25.61 21.94 16.92
C ALA A 908 24.20 21.32 16.86
N SER A 909 23.34 21.49 17.88
CA SER A 909 21.99 20.92 17.86
C SER A 909 21.07 21.49 16.78
N LYS A 910 21.41 22.66 16.21
CA LYS A 910 20.68 23.30 15.11
C LYS A 910 20.98 22.66 13.75
N GLU A 911 22.03 21.86 13.64
CA GLU A 911 22.43 21.20 12.39
C GLU A 911 21.40 20.14 11.95
N TRP A 912 21.39 19.86 10.64
CA TRP A 912 20.59 18.80 10.02
C TRP A 912 21.55 17.87 9.25
N PRO A 913 22.21 16.92 9.94
CA PRO A 913 23.24 16.10 9.31
C PRO A 913 22.62 15.10 8.33
N GLU A 914 22.89 15.25 7.03
CA GLU A 914 22.28 14.41 6.00
C GLU A 914 22.71 12.93 6.08
N ASN A 915 23.89 12.64 6.65
CA ASN A 915 24.32 11.26 6.94
C ASN A 915 23.38 10.54 7.93
N LEU A 916 22.53 11.28 8.66
CA LEU A 916 21.50 10.74 9.54
C LEU A 916 20.13 10.58 8.84
N GLY A 917 20.09 10.67 7.51
CA GLY A 917 18.91 10.41 6.70
C GLY A 917 17.85 11.51 6.81
N VAL A 918 18.25 12.76 7.05
CA VAL A 918 17.33 13.89 7.17
C VAL A 918 17.82 15.07 6.33
N GLY A 919 16.87 15.81 5.77
CA GLY A 919 17.14 17.11 5.16
C GLY A 919 16.56 18.26 5.98
N LYS A 920 17.06 19.47 5.75
CA LYS A 920 16.61 20.68 6.47
C LYS A 920 15.27 21.21 5.91
N PRO A 921 14.23 21.42 6.75
CA PRO A 921 13.00 22.13 6.39
C PRO A 921 13.23 23.62 6.14
N TYR A 922 12.18 24.37 5.76
CA TYR A 922 12.28 25.83 5.70
C TYR A 922 12.49 26.43 7.10
N ASP A 923 13.23 27.54 7.17
CA ASP A 923 13.60 28.16 8.45
C ASP A 923 12.39 28.57 9.30
N ASP A 924 11.26 28.95 8.69
CA ASP A 924 10.02 29.32 9.37
C ASP A 924 9.25 28.11 9.96
N GLN A 925 9.58 26.90 9.52
CA GLN A 925 9.03 25.65 10.05
C GLN A 925 9.80 25.08 11.24
N ILE A 926 11.04 25.54 11.47
CA ILE A 926 11.88 25.04 12.56
C ILE A 926 11.50 25.76 13.86
N ASP A 927 11.16 25.00 14.90
CA ASP A 927 11.00 25.53 16.26
C ASP A 927 12.36 25.53 16.97
N THR A 928 12.90 26.71 17.28
CA THR A 928 14.20 26.88 17.94
C THR A 928 14.08 27.28 19.41
N ARG A 929 12.88 27.24 20.01
CA ARG A 929 12.66 27.76 21.36
C ARG A 929 13.50 27.06 22.43
N VAL A 930 13.76 25.75 22.29
CA VAL A 930 14.61 25.01 23.23
C VAL A 930 16.05 25.52 23.17
N GLU A 931 16.60 25.64 21.97
CA GLU A 931 17.94 26.16 21.70
C GLU A 931 18.09 27.60 22.22
N ASP A 932 17.19 28.50 21.82
CA ASP A 932 17.23 29.92 22.17
C ASP A 932 17.07 30.12 23.69
N TYR A 933 16.22 29.32 24.36
CA TYR A 933 16.05 29.38 25.80
C TYR A 933 17.34 28.96 26.54
N LEU A 934 18.00 27.89 26.12
CA LEU A 934 19.28 27.47 26.69
C LEU A 934 20.39 28.50 26.42
N GLU A 935 20.40 29.09 25.22
CA GLU A 935 21.35 30.15 24.86
C GLU A 935 21.14 31.40 25.74
N ALA A 936 19.88 31.76 26.01
CA ALA A 936 19.55 32.84 26.95
C ALA A 936 20.10 32.56 28.36
N LYS A 937 19.98 31.31 28.85
CA LYS A 937 20.55 30.89 30.15
C LYS A 937 22.09 30.96 30.14
N VAL A 938 22.73 30.63 29.03
CA VAL A 938 24.19 30.77 28.84
C VAL A 938 24.63 32.23 28.98
N TYR A 939 23.96 33.17 28.32
CA TYR A 939 24.30 34.60 28.41
C TYR A 939 23.97 35.21 29.78
N ALA A 940 22.84 34.82 30.39
CA ALA A 940 22.51 35.21 31.76
C ALA A 940 23.59 34.73 32.75
N GLY A 941 24.05 33.49 32.60
CA GLY A 941 25.14 32.94 33.43
C GLY A 941 26.49 33.62 33.23
N LYS A 942 26.74 34.23 32.05
CA LYS A 942 27.92 35.07 31.77
C LYS A 942 27.79 36.51 32.28
N GLY A 943 26.62 36.91 32.79
CA GLY A 943 26.32 38.30 33.17
C GLY A 943 26.04 39.24 32.00
N ASN A 944 25.72 38.71 30.81
CA ASN A 944 25.29 39.51 29.67
C ASN A 944 23.76 39.59 29.62
N ASP A 945 23.20 40.44 30.49
CA ASP A 945 21.75 40.58 30.66
C ASP A 945 21.04 41.14 29.42
N VAL A 946 21.75 41.93 28.60
CA VAL A 946 21.20 42.48 27.35
C VAL A 946 20.88 41.35 26.37
N LYS A 947 21.85 40.50 26.09
CA LYS A 947 21.67 39.39 25.14
C LYS A 947 20.73 38.32 25.69
N ALA A 948 20.75 38.08 27.00
CA ALA A 948 19.81 37.17 27.64
C ALA A 948 18.36 37.63 27.51
N LYS A 949 18.08 38.93 27.77
CA LYS A 949 16.74 39.51 27.59
C LYS A 949 16.28 39.49 26.13
N GLU A 950 17.18 39.74 25.19
CA GLU A 950 16.88 39.63 23.75
C GLU A 950 16.40 38.22 23.38
N LEU A 951 17.14 37.18 23.79
CA LEU A 951 16.80 35.79 23.49
C LEU A 951 15.54 35.31 24.23
N PHE A 952 15.37 35.65 25.51
CA PHE A 952 14.09 35.38 26.21
C PHE A 952 12.92 36.12 25.53
N GLY A 953 13.17 37.32 25.00
CA GLY A 953 12.19 38.06 24.21
C GLY A 953 11.78 37.31 22.94
N LYS A 954 12.76 36.77 22.21
CA LYS A 954 12.52 35.93 21.03
C LYS A 954 11.67 34.70 21.37
N VAL A 955 12.07 33.92 22.38
CA VAL A 955 11.33 32.72 22.81
C VAL A 955 9.90 33.06 23.23
N ALA A 956 9.69 34.18 23.91
CA ALA A 956 8.36 34.63 24.33
C ALA A 956 7.46 35.10 23.18
N GLN A 957 8.02 35.52 22.04
CA GLN A 957 7.28 36.03 20.88
C GLN A 957 6.90 34.92 19.89
N GLU A 958 7.58 33.77 19.91
CA GLU A 958 7.34 32.63 19.01
C GLU A 958 6.12 31.76 19.37
N ALA A 959 5.21 32.25 20.23
CA ALA A 959 3.95 31.54 20.50
C ALA A 959 3.11 31.42 19.21
N LYS A 960 3.18 30.25 18.57
CA LYS A 960 2.44 29.97 17.32
C LYS A 960 0.99 29.64 17.69
N LYS A 961 0.03 30.25 16.97
CA LYS A 961 -1.36 29.78 16.98
C LYS A 961 -1.40 28.43 16.27
N SER A 962 -1.30 27.34 17.03
CA SER A 962 -1.44 25.97 16.53
C SER A 962 -2.80 25.42 16.93
N PHE A 963 -3.38 24.57 16.08
CA PHE A 963 -4.59 23.80 16.42
C PHE A 963 -4.34 22.82 17.58
N ARG A 964 -3.09 22.36 17.75
CA ARG A 964 -2.66 21.44 18.82
C ARG A 964 -1.65 22.12 19.74
N PHE A 965 -1.77 21.84 21.04
CA PHE A 965 -0.82 22.34 22.03
C PHE A 965 0.59 21.75 21.83
N MET A 966 1.62 22.58 22.01
CA MET A 966 3.04 22.20 21.95
C MET A 966 3.71 22.48 23.30
N SER A 967 4.49 21.55 23.83
CA SER A 967 5.19 21.72 25.12
C SER A 967 6.19 22.86 25.13
N ALA A 968 6.69 23.28 23.97
CA ALA A 968 7.53 24.46 23.82
C ALA A 968 6.86 25.77 24.28
N GLU A 969 5.53 25.80 24.40
CA GLU A 969 4.80 26.90 25.05
C GLU A 969 5.21 27.11 26.52
N LEU A 970 5.64 26.06 27.22
CA LEU A 970 6.22 26.19 28.57
C LEU A 970 7.44 27.12 28.57
N LEU A 971 8.28 27.04 27.54
CA LEU A 971 9.47 27.88 27.43
C LEU A 971 9.10 29.34 27.14
N SER A 972 8.06 29.59 26.36
CA SER A 972 7.48 30.93 26.17
C SER A 972 7.08 31.53 27.52
N ALA A 973 6.38 30.75 28.37
CA ALA A 973 5.88 31.22 29.67
C ALA A 973 7.01 31.50 30.65
N LEU A 974 7.99 30.60 30.72
CA LEU A 974 9.18 30.76 31.56
C LEU A 974 10.04 31.95 31.11
N SER A 975 10.08 32.23 29.82
CA SER A 975 10.80 33.39 29.26
C SER A 975 10.11 34.71 29.60
N LEU A 976 8.78 34.79 29.52
CA LEU A 976 8.01 35.94 29.99
C LEU A 976 8.25 36.21 31.48
N ARG A 977 8.24 35.17 32.31
CA ARG A 977 8.56 35.27 33.74
C ARG A 977 10.00 35.78 33.96
N ALA A 978 10.96 35.29 33.19
CA ALA A 978 12.37 35.74 33.24
C ALA A 978 12.55 37.21 32.80
N LEU A 979 11.65 37.75 31.97
CA LEU A 979 11.62 39.16 31.57
C LEU A 979 10.87 40.06 32.57
N GLY A 980 10.28 39.49 33.63
CA GLY A 980 9.45 40.21 34.60
C GLY A 980 8.00 40.45 34.14
N ARG A 981 7.57 39.82 33.04
CA ARG A 981 6.20 39.91 32.48
C ARG A 981 5.28 38.80 33.02
N THR A 982 5.26 38.62 34.35
CA THR A 982 4.58 37.49 35.01
C THR A 982 3.07 37.46 34.74
N THR A 983 2.40 38.62 34.75
CA THR A 983 0.95 38.70 34.47
C THR A 983 0.59 38.15 33.09
N GLU A 984 1.43 38.40 32.09
CA GLU A 984 1.22 37.88 30.73
C GLU A 984 1.47 36.37 30.67
N ALA A 985 2.50 35.88 31.37
CA ALA A 985 2.79 34.46 31.46
C ALA A 985 1.67 33.67 32.15
N ASP A 986 1.11 34.20 33.25
CA ASP A 986 0.00 33.58 33.99
C ASP A 986 -1.28 33.52 33.15
N ALA A 987 -1.58 34.59 32.41
CA ALA A 987 -2.71 34.63 31.48
C ALA A 987 -2.57 33.58 30.36
N MET A 988 -1.36 33.44 29.80
CA MET A 988 -1.09 32.45 28.76
C MET A 988 -1.27 31.01 29.28
N VAL A 989 -0.76 30.70 30.47
CA VAL A 989 -0.90 29.35 31.06
C VAL A 989 -2.35 29.03 31.41
N ALA A 990 -3.13 30.02 31.87
CA ALA A 990 -4.56 29.84 32.11
C ALA A 990 -5.31 29.49 30.81
N ALA A 991 -4.98 30.15 29.71
CA ALA A 991 -5.60 29.90 28.41
C ALA A 991 -5.35 28.49 27.87
N TRP A 992 -4.18 27.88 28.13
CA TRP A 992 -3.88 26.52 27.66
C TRP A 992 -4.88 25.48 28.14
N THR A 993 -5.24 25.53 29.42
CA THR A 993 -6.17 24.58 30.04
C THR A 993 -7.62 24.81 29.64
N GLU A 994 -7.96 26.00 29.13
CA GLU A 994 -9.27 26.32 28.59
C GLU A 994 -9.39 25.92 27.12
N GLN A 995 -8.34 26.17 26.33
CA GLN A 995 -8.30 25.90 24.90
C GLN A 995 -8.03 24.43 24.57
N HIS A 996 -7.31 23.73 25.45
CA HIS A 996 -6.92 22.32 25.27
C HIS A 996 -7.16 21.50 26.54
N PRO A 997 -8.42 21.42 27.04
CA PRO A 997 -8.73 20.78 28.31
C PRO A 997 -8.32 19.31 28.36
N ASP A 998 -8.35 18.60 27.23
CA ASP A 998 -8.01 17.17 27.14
C ASP A 998 -6.53 16.90 26.82
N SER A 999 -5.73 17.95 26.61
CA SER A 999 -4.32 17.81 26.26
C SER A 999 -3.49 17.51 27.51
N LYS A 1000 -3.06 16.24 27.65
CA LYS A 1000 -2.08 15.84 28.69
C LYS A 1000 -0.81 16.70 28.64
N PRO A 1001 -0.22 17.03 27.47
CA PRO A 1001 0.89 17.97 27.42
C PRO A 1001 0.59 19.37 27.96
N ALA A 1002 -0.61 19.91 27.69
CA ALA A 1002 -1.02 21.23 28.21
C ALA A 1002 -1.17 21.21 29.73
N GLN A 1003 -1.84 20.18 30.25
CA GLN A 1003 -2.00 19.96 31.69
C GLN A 1003 -0.64 19.82 32.38
N TRP A 1004 0.28 19.05 31.78
CA TRP A 1004 1.63 18.85 32.30
C TRP A 1004 2.43 20.17 32.32
N CYS A 1005 2.42 20.93 31.23
CA CYS A 1005 3.10 22.23 31.17
C CYS A 1005 2.56 23.22 32.21
N ALA A 1006 1.25 23.25 32.41
CA ALA A 1006 0.62 24.10 33.42
C ALA A 1006 1.04 23.70 34.84
N ALA A 1007 1.11 22.39 35.14
CA ALA A 1007 1.58 21.88 36.42
C ALA A 1007 3.03 22.28 36.69
N VAL A 1008 3.94 22.07 35.72
CA VAL A 1008 5.35 22.48 35.81
C VAL A 1008 5.49 23.99 36.02
N TYR A 1009 4.75 24.82 35.27
CA TYR A 1009 4.81 26.29 35.41
C TYR A 1009 4.39 26.78 36.80
N ARG A 1010 3.43 26.09 37.43
CA ARG A 1010 2.91 26.37 38.78
C ARG A 1010 3.75 25.75 39.90
N GLY A 1011 4.71 24.88 39.57
CA GLY A 1011 5.51 24.12 40.54
C GLY A 1011 4.77 22.96 41.21
N ASP A 1012 3.71 22.44 40.59
CA ASP A 1012 2.99 21.25 41.06
C ASP A 1012 3.62 19.97 40.48
N TRP A 1013 4.76 19.59 41.06
CA TRP A 1013 5.58 18.48 40.58
C TRP A 1013 4.90 17.11 40.72
N ASN A 1014 4.05 16.92 41.75
CA ASN A 1014 3.27 15.70 41.92
C ASN A 1014 2.28 15.51 40.77
N ALA A 1015 1.57 16.58 40.37
CA ALA A 1015 0.67 16.50 39.21
C ALA A 1015 1.44 16.32 37.90
N ALA A 1016 2.60 16.97 37.76
CA ALA A 1016 3.46 16.84 36.59
C ALA A 1016 3.99 15.40 36.42
N GLU A 1017 4.44 14.74 37.50
CA GLU A 1017 4.92 13.36 37.46
C GLU A 1017 3.82 12.38 37.01
N ARG A 1018 2.63 12.48 37.61
CA ARG A 1018 1.47 11.65 37.22
C ARG A 1018 1.09 11.86 35.74
N LEU A 1019 1.02 13.11 35.29
CA LEU A 1019 0.64 13.42 33.90
C LEU A 1019 1.69 12.95 32.89
N LEU A 1020 2.97 12.91 33.29
CA LEU A 1020 4.04 12.38 32.46
C LEU A 1020 3.90 10.87 32.23
N GLU A 1021 3.44 10.13 33.24
CA GLU A 1021 3.16 8.70 33.14
C GLU A 1021 1.95 8.41 32.24
N GLU A 1022 0.87 9.17 32.39
CA GLU A 1022 -0.38 9.03 31.62
C GLU A 1022 -0.25 9.36 30.12
N ARG A 1023 0.79 10.12 29.72
CA ARG A 1023 1.02 10.56 28.33
C ARG A 1023 1.26 9.40 27.35
N ASN A 1024 1.74 8.25 27.83
CA ASN A 1024 2.16 7.15 26.96
C ASN A 1024 1.00 6.24 26.49
N ASN A 1025 -0.25 6.62 26.72
CA ASN A 1025 -1.39 5.86 26.22
C ASN A 1025 -1.50 5.97 24.69
N PRO A 1026 -1.64 4.85 23.96
CA PRO A 1026 -1.67 4.86 22.51
C PRO A 1026 -2.90 5.61 21.97
N THR A 1027 -2.71 6.40 20.92
CA THR A 1027 -3.77 7.00 20.13
C THR A 1027 -4.37 5.98 19.16
N ASP A 1028 -5.68 6.01 18.94
CA ASP A 1028 -6.36 5.11 18.00
C ASP A 1028 -6.12 5.51 16.53
N THR A 1029 -4.92 5.27 16.00
CA THR A 1029 -4.57 5.46 14.57
C THR A 1029 -4.28 4.12 13.87
N THR A 1030 -4.25 4.09 12.54
CA THR A 1030 -3.76 2.92 11.80
C THR A 1030 -2.22 2.80 11.97
N PRO A 1031 -1.63 1.61 11.73
CA PRO A 1031 -0.17 1.43 11.85
C PRO A 1031 0.67 2.21 10.84
N TRP A 1032 0.07 2.68 9.74
CA TRP A 1032 0.74 3.47 8.70
C TRP A 1032 0.55 4.98 8.86
N GLU A 1033 -0.31 5.42 9.77
CA GLU A 1033 -0.45 6.83 10.10
C GLU A 1033 0.67 7.27 11.04
N THR A 1034 1.43 8.27 10.61
CA THR A 1034 2.31 9.02 11.53
C THR A 1034 1.45 9.90 12.43
N GLY A 1035 1.17 9.40 13.64
CA GLY A 1035 0.54 10.21 14.68
C GLY A 1035 1.35 11.47 14.97
N TYR A 1036 0.66 12.60 15.23
CA TYR A 1036 1.33 13.82 15.67
C TYR A 1036 2.09 13.56 16.97
N ARG A 1037 3.37 13.91 16.97
CA ARG A 1037 4.23 13.82 18.14
C ARG A 1037 4.83 15.19 18.42
N ASP A 1038 4.61 15.69 19.63
CA ASP A 1038 5.38 16.82 20.15
C ASP A 1038 6.84 16.37 20.33
N THR A 1039 7.68 16.73 19.36
CA THR A 1039 9.08 16.28 19.30
C THR A 1039 9.98 16.97 20.33
N ASP A 1040 9.53 18.07 20.92
CA ASP A 1040 10.28 18.82 21.94
C ASP A 1040 9.99 18.35 23.36
N PHE A 1041 8.90 17.61 23.58
CA PHE A 1041 8.43 17.29 24.92
C PHE A 1041 9.49 16.63 25.79
N ASP A 1042 10.15 15.57 25.30
CA ASP A 1042 11.11 14.83 26.12
C ASP A 1042 12.34 15.70 26.49
N LEU A 1043 12.72 16.63 25.61
CA LEU A 1043 13.76 17.64 25.87
C LEU A 1043 13.32 18.61 26.96
N ILE A 1044 12.09 19.11 26.86
CA ILE A 1044 11.51 20.07 27.79
C ILE A 1044 11.25 19.44 29.16
N ALA A 1045 10.80 18.18 29.21
CA ALA A 1045 10.64 17.42 30.43
C ALA A 1045 11.97 17.28 31.19
N ARG A 1046 13.07 16.96 30.48
CA ARG A 1046 14.40 16.89 31.10
C ARG A 1046 14.93 18.25 31.54
N LEU A 1047 14.65 19.31 30.76
CA LEU A 1047 14.97 20.69 31.15
C LEU A 1047 14.20 21.12 32.41
N ALA A 1048 12.91 20.77 32.51
CA ALA A 1048 12.06 21.07 33.65
C ALA A 1048 12.54 20.39 34.93
N ALA A 1049 12.97 19.13 34.87
CA ALA A 1049 13.53 18.42 36.01
C ALA A 1049 14.79 19.10 36.60
N GLN A 1050 15.56 19.84 35.79
CA GLN A 1050 16.67 20.66 36.30
C GLN A 1050 16.21 21.96 36.96
N LEU A 1051 15.00 22.44 36.66
CA LEU A 1051 14.40 23.62 37.29
C LEU A 1051 13.82 23.28 38.68
N GLU A 1052 13.36 22.04 38.89
CA GLU A 1052 12.89 21.53 40.20
C GLU A 1052 14.01 21.51 41.25
N GLN A 1053 15.25 21.24 40.84
CA GLN A 1053 16.41 21.11 41.75
C GLN A 1053 16.94 22.45 42.30
N LYS A 1054 16.17 23.54 42.22
CA LYS A 1054 16.49 24.87 42.74
C LYS A 1054 15.35 25.40 43.60
#